data_AF-A0A1H8FGY7-F1
#
_entry.id   AF-A0A1H8FGY7-F1
#
_cell.length_a   1.000
_cell.length_b   1.000
_cell.length_c   1.000
_cell.angle_alpha   90.00
_cell.angle_beta   90.00
_cell.angle_gamma   90.00
#
_symmetry.space_group_name_H-M   'P 1'
#
loop_
_entity.id
_entity.type
_entity.pdbx_description
1 polymer ?
#
loop_
_entity_poly.entity_id
_entity_poly.type
_entity_poly.pdbx_seq_one_letter_code
_entity_poly.pdbx_strand_id
1 'polypeptide(L)'
;MLNFSRALALAAALCSLPAFGADIDALFRARWVQAESKHFRVVTDQDAETARLMVNDLEHMRHFSSRALGIEALDTVGPLTVLAIGNTTLFDKLGLPENYGGLFSYTLRGFAAIGNVKGYVGDSNTPTFARNVLLHEYHHFLIRMTERTVAYPMWCDEGLAEYFSTFRYDNTSVTVGDVDEQSGRISGLFGPSGGIDIDTETLFNTTKLDYIKTTRTNKMEINAFYARAGFVVHYFNSSPELRAQLNHYLRLYNLGIGQEHAARLAFKRSYAELDKDIARYLVKRLSVRVFKATDGPFKFPTVDIQVQTLDQPRVTAALAAVLTRVSMPRDAIEAVVARNLQDNPDSAQAHIDRLRFSPTGYGGATVRALSERFPGNAQLLDMLGDTMLNHGEALRAAGLPGWQAQMIKARDQFRLAAKADPGYPATYRGLGQVYLNLPDGEALDDGITGFDTASIFQRSPDMFRGLATLALRARDTGQALAALRHAVTFTKPSRYSEDALLLDNLELLNDARESAPSPTADGLAYKSGTRYVGQVNGLKPDGAGKLVRINGSYIEGTFRDGLPLTGKLVSARGGEYEGQFDAGIAGGEGALRYPKGAPATSYAGGVALGKPSGHGVLIDATGRYEGGFVNGEPHGEGGFTPAAKPVTVRGKWLYGRYVWPAANGEVFVGAIDASGQPSGEGYCYVAATNSGLRECRRGDERSKVAKSDD
;
A
#
# COMPACT_ATOMS: atom_id res chain seq x y z
N MET A 1 20.54 0.05 -2.62
CA MET A 1 19.42 -0.90 -2.42
C MET A 1 18.11 -0.15 -2.54
N LEU A 2 17.63 0.05 -3.76
CA LEU A 2 16.25 0.41 -4.09
C LEU A 2 15.88 -0.51 -5.26
N ASN A 3 15.21 -1.61 -4.95
CA ASN A 3 14.62 -2.50 -5.94
C ASN A 3 13.10 -2.31 -5.85
N PHE A 4 12.55 -1.53 -6.78
CA PHE A 4 11.16 -1.66 -7.19
C PHE A 4 11.15 -2.01 -8.67
N SER A 5 11.24 -3.32 -8.93
CA SER A 5 10.49 -4.00 -9.99
C SER A 5 10.73 -5.50 -9.86
N ARG A 6 9.62 -6.25 -9.89
CA ARG A 6 9.49 -7.71 -9.76
C ARG A 6 9.59 -8.29 -8.35
N ALA A 7 8.42 -8.50 -7.76
CA ALA A 7 8.24 -9.64 -6.90
C ALA A 7 8.18 -10.92 -7.76
N LEU A 8 8.82 -11.96 -7.22
CA LEU A 8 8.75 -13.39 -7.55
C LEU A 8 9.47 -13.88 -8.80
N ALA A 9 10.72 -14.28 -8.61
CA ALA A 9 11.08 -15.70 -8.68
C ALA A 9 12.47 -15.91 -8.04
N LEU A 10 12.55 -16.54 -6.86
CA LEU A 10 13.68 -17.42 -6.58
C LEU A 10 13.39 -18.48 -5.52
N ALA A 11 13.79 -19.69 -5.89
CA ALA A 11 14.05 -20.87 -5.07
C ALA A 11 12.87 -21.51 -4.36
N ALA A 12 12.28 -22.47 -5.08
CA ALA A 12 11.87 -23.77 -4.58
C ALA A 12 12.59 -24.18 -3.28
N ALA A 13 11.93 -23.99 -2.15
CA ALA A 13 11.83 -25.11 -1.24
C ALA A 13 10.79 -26.04 -1.86
N LEU A 14 11.24 -27.14 -2.45
CA LEU A 14 10.45 -28.36 -2.61
C LEU A 14 10.11 -28.87 -1.19
N CYS A 15 9.30 -28.12 -0.45
CA CYS A 15 8.30 -28.79 0.33
C CYS A 15 7.28 -29.22 -0.71
N SER A 16 7.32 -30.50 -1.07
CA SER A 16 6.13 -31.20 -1.53
C SER A 16 5.06 -31.03 -0.46
N LEU A 17 4.42 -29.86 -0.45
CA LEU A 17 3.11 -29.70 0.12
C LEU A 17 2.25 -30.72 -0.64
N PRO A 18 1.43 -31.52 0.04
CA PRO A 18 0.44 -32.30 -0.68
C PRO A 18 -0.30 -31.33 -1.61
N ALA A 19 -0.42 -31.71 -2.87
CA ALA A 19 -1.18 -30.96 -3.86
C ALA A 19 -2.62 -30.84 -3.37
N PHE A 20 -2.93 -29.79 -2.62
CA PHE A 20 -4.29 -29.30 -2.44
C PHE A 20 -4.62 -28.52 -3.71
N GLY A 21 -4.76 -29.22 -4.83
CA GLY A 21 -5.14 -28.61 -6.09
C GLY A 21 -6.56 -28.07 -5.98
N ALA A 22 -6.73 -26.76 -6.18
CA ALA A 22 -8.05 -26.17 -6.33
C ALA A 22 -8.79 -26.91 -7.47
N ASP A 23 -9.91 -27.57 -7.18
CA ASP A 23 -10.78 -28.18 -8.20
C ASP A 23 -11.69 -27.08 -8.79
N ILE A 24 -11.05 -26.19 -9.54
CA ILE A 24 -11.70 -25.06 -10.21
C ILE A 24 -12.74 -25.54 -11.24
N ASP A 25 -12.59 -26.75 -11.79
CA ASP A 25 -13.56 -27.29 -12.75
C ASP A 25 -14.96 -27.45 -12.15
N ALA A 26 -15.05 -27.67 -10.83
CA ALA A 26 -16.34 -27.69 -10.15
C ALA A 26 -17.05 -26.34 -10.19
N LEU A 27 -16.32 -25.22 -10.19
CA LEU A 27 -16.89 -23.88 -10.30
C LEU A 27 -17.49 -23.67 -11.69
N PHE A 28 -16.86 -24.20 -12.74
CA PHE A 28 -17.37 -24.09 -14.11
C PHE A 28 -18.63 -24.91 -14.37
N ARG A 29 -18.85 -26.00 -13.62
CA ARG A 29 -20.03 -26.85 -13.74
C ARG A 29 -21.20 -26.39 -12.87
N ALA A 30 -20.96 -25.50 -11.91
CA ALA A 30 -21.99 -24.98 -11.03
C ALA A 30 -22.93 -24.02 -11.76
N ARG A 31 -24.17 -23.92 -11.27
CA ARG A 31 -25.12 -22.93 -11.75
C ARG A 31 -24.83 -21.59 -11.07
N TRP A 32 -24.71 -20.53 -11.85
CA TRP A 32 -24.48 -19.17 -11.34
C TRP A 32 -25.58 -18.20 -11.74
N VAL A 33 -25.88 -17.30 -10.82
CA VAL A 33 -26.76 -16.14 -11.00
C VAL A 33 -25.94 -14.88 -10.80
N GLN A 34 -26.23 -13.87 -11.61
CA GLN A 34 -25.71 -12.51 -11.43
C GLN A 34 -26.86 -11.59 -11.07
N ALA A 35 -26.70 -10.83 -9.99
CA ALA A 35 -27.52 -9.67 -9.65
C ALA A 35 -26.67 -8.41 -9.74
N GLU A 36 -27.19 -7.34 -10.34
CA GLU A 36 -26.44 -6.13 -10.62
C GLU A 36 -27.26 -4.86 -10.38
N SER A 37 -26.65 -3.90 -9.71
CA SER A 37 -27.09 -2.51 -9.56
C SER A 37 -26.04 -1.57 -10.16
N LYS A 38 -26.23 -0.24 -10.00
CA LYS A 38 -25.22 0.74 -10.42
C LYS A 38 -23.84 0.50 -9.78
N HIS A 39 -23.79 0.11 -8.49
CA HIS A 39 -22.53 0.06 -7.73
C HIS A 39 -22.06 -1.35 -7.38
N PHE A 40 -22.88 -2.39 -7.60
CA PHE A 40 -22.54 -3.75 -7.21
C PHE A 40 -22.92 -4.76 -8.28
N ARG A 41 -22.07 -5.77 -8.45
CA ARG A 41 -22.34 -6.97 -9.23
C ARG A 41 -22.06 -8.19 -8.37
N VAL A 42 -23.10 -8.86 -7.92
CA VAL A 42 -22.99 -10.10 -7.14
C VAL A 42 -23.16 -11.28 -8.07
N VAL A 43 -22.15 -12.15 -8.12
CA VAL A 43 -22.17 -13.43 -8.85
C VAL A 43 -22.19 -14.54 -7.82
N THR A 44 -23.24 -15.37 -7.83
CA THR A 44 -23.50 -16.35 -6.77
C THR A 44 -24.07 -17.66 -7.28
N ASP A 45 -23.82 -18.74 -6.55
CA ASP A 45 -24.42 -20.05 -6.76
C ASP A 45 -25.80 -20.18 -6.08
N GLN A 46 -26.25 -19.14 -5.37
CA GLN A 46 -27.57 -19.05 -4.78
C GLN A 46 -28.66 -18.68 -5.81
N ASP A 47 -29.92 -18.70 -5.39
CA ASP A 47 -31.05 -18.32 -6.25
C ASP A 47 -31.15 -16.81 -6.52
N ALA A 48 -32.05 -16.45 -7.43
CA ALA A 48 -32.23 -15.07 -7.89
C ALA A 48 -32.76 -14.12 -6.81
N GLU A 49 -33.54 -14.62 -5.86
CA GLU A 49 -34.09 -13.82 -4.77
C GLU A 49 -32.98 -13.47 -3.76
N THR A 50 -32.20 -14.48 -3.36
CA THR A 50 -31.04 -14.33 -2.50
C THR A 50 -29.99 -13.41 -3.12
N ALA A 51 -29.70 -13.56 -4.42
CA ALA A 51 -28.78 -12.68 -5.13
C ALA A 51 -29.25 -11.21 -5.12
N ARG A 52 -30.55 -10.96 -5.30
CA ARG A 52 -31.15 -9.62 -5.25
C ARG A 52 -31.03 -9.01 -3.84
N LEU A 53 -31.27 -9.80 -2.81
CA LEU A 53 -31.15 -9.36 -1.42
C LEU A 53 -29.72 -8.94 -1.07
N MET A 54 -28.71 -9.70 -1.49
CA MET A 54 -27.30 -9.33 -1.29
C MET A 54 -26.97 -7.96 -1.92
N VAL A 55 -27.42 -7.70 -3.14
CA VAL A 55 -27.20 -6.39 -3.79
C VAL A 55 -27.95 -5.29 -3.05
N ASN A 56 -29.17 -5.55 -2.59
CA ASN A 56 -29.96 -4.59 -1.84
C ASN A 56 -29.31 -4.22 -0.50
N ASP A 57 -28.78 -5.20 0.23
CA ASP A 57 -28.05 -4.99 1.49
C ASP A 57 -26.78 -4.14 1.28
N LEU A 58 -26.03 -4.39 0.21
CA LEU A 58 -24.85 -3.60 -0.16
C LEU A 58 -25.21 -2.15 -0.52
N GLU A 59 -26.27 -1.94 -1.31
CA GLU A 59 -26.74 -0.58 -1.66
C GLU A 59 -27.29 0.18 -0.45
N HIS A 60 -27.99 -0.50 0.44
CA HIS A 60 -28.43 0.08 1.70
C HIS A 60 -27.23 0.45 2.58
N MET A 61 -26.27 -0.45 2.78
CA MET A 61 -25.09 -0.13 3.58
C MET A 61 -24.29 1.03 2.96
N ARG A 62 -24.17 1.10 1.62
CA ARG A 62 -23.57 2.24 0.90
C ARG A 62 -24.30 3.55 1.19
N HIS A 63 -25.62 3.54 1.02
CA HIS A 63 -26.46 4.71 1.28
C HIS A 63 -26.32 5.16 2.73
N PHE A 64 -26.44 4.25 3.70
CA PHE A 64 -26.29 4.56 5.12
C PHE A 64 -24.91 5.15 5.43
N SER A 65 -23.84 4.53 4.92
CA SER A 65 -22.46 4.95 5.21
C SER A 65 -22.15 6.35 4.68
N SER A 66 -22.66 6.71 3.49
CA SER A 66 -22.53 8.08 2.95
C SER A 66 -23.12 9.14 3.89
N ARG A 67 -24.25 8.83 4.53
CA ARG A 67 -25.01 9.77 5.37
C ARG A 67 -24.55 9.78 6.82
N ALA A 68 -24.22 8.61 7.37
CA ALA A 68 -23.82 8.46 8.76
C ALA A 68 -22.33 8.76 8.99
N LEU A 69 -21.47 8.45 8.01
CA LEU A 69 -20.02 8.58 8.13
C LEU A 69 -19.46 9.74 7.31
N GLY A 70 -20.23 10.27 6.34
CA GLY A 70 -19.72 11.24 5.38
C GLY A 70 -18.65 10.65 4.46
N ILE A 71 -18.69 9.33 4.25
CA ILE A 71 -17.75 8.59 3.41
C ILE A 71 -18.50 8.16 2.15
N GLU A 72 -18.08 8.66 1.00
CA GLU A 72 -18.63 8.29 -0.30
C GLU A 72 -17.57 7.56 -1.13
N ALA A 73 -17.97 6.42 -1.68
CA ALA A 73 -17.15 5.73 -2.65
C ALA A 73 -17.12 6.54 -3.96
N LEU A 74 -15.99 6.51 -4.66
CA LEU A 74 -15.80 7.22 -5.92
C LEU A 74 -16.83 6.76 -6.97
N ASP A 75 -17.63 7.69 -7.50
CA ASP A 75 -18.60 7.39 -8.56
C ASP A 75 -17.94 6.96 -9.89
N THR A 76 -16.64 7.23 -10.05
CA THR A 76 -15.83 6.86 -11.21
C THR A 76 -15.31 5.42 -11.14
N VAL A 77 -15.42 4.75 -9.99
CA VAL A 77 -15.08 3.34 -9.90
C VAL A 77 -16.28 2.51 -10.30
N GLY A 78 -16.10 1.61 -11.29
CA GLY A 78 -17.17 0.70 -11.72
C GLY A 78 -17.71 -0.17 -10.57
N PRO A 79 -18.76 -0.98 -10.81
CA PRO A 79 -19.39 -1.75 -9.74
C PRO A 79 -18.42 -2.72 -9.05
N LEU A 80 -18.48 -2.80 -7.72
CA LEU A 80 -17.78 -3.85 -6.97
C LEU A 80 -18.34 -5.21 -7.37
N THR A 81 -17.48 -6.03 -7.97
CA THR A 81 -17.83 -7.41 -8.32
C THR A 81 -17.54 -8.33 -7.13
N VAL A 82 -18.57 -9.03 -6.65
CA VAL A 82 -18.52 -9.94 -5.51
C VAL A 82 -18.82 -11.36 -5.98
N LEU A 83 -17.90 -12.30 -5.73
CA LEU A 83 -18.16 -13.73 -5.87
C LEU A 83 -18.67 -14.27 -4.52
N ALA A 84 -19.98 -14.48 -4.42
CA ALA A 84 -20.65 -14.93 -3.20
C ALA A 84 -21.01 -16.41 -3.32
N ILE A 85 -20.33 -17.28 -2.57
CA ILE A 85 -20.53 -18.74 -2.67
C ILE A 85 -21.19 -19.28 -1.41
N GLY A 86 -22.38 -19.84 -1.52
CA GLY A 86 -23.10 -20.46 -0.40
C GLY A 86 -22.87 -21.97 -0.29
N ASN A 87 -22.48 -22.66 -1.37
CA ASN A 87 -22.06 -24.05 -1.32
C ASN A 87 -20.66 -24.18 -0.71
N THR A 88 -20.58 -24.76 0.49
CA THR A 88 -19.32 -24.95 1.23
C THR A 88 -18.29 -25.74 0.42
N THR A 89 -18.72 -26.80 -0.28
CA THR A 89 -17.82 -27.60 -1.09
C THR A 89 -17.27 -26.81 -2.28
N LEU A 90 -18.04 -25.89 -2.88
CA LEU A 90 -17.51 -25.01 -3.93
C LEU A 90 -16.53 -23.97 -3.36
N PHE A 91 -16.83 -23.44 -2.18
CA PHE A 91 -15.94 -22.47 -1.52
C PHE A 91 -14.60 -23.09 -1.14
N ASP A 92 -14.60 -24.29 -0.54
CA ASP A 92 -13.38 -25.03 -0.18
C ASP A 92 -12.50 -25.32 -1.40
N LYS A 93 -13.12 -25.53 -2.58
CA LYS A 93 -12.41 -25.78 -3.85
C LYS A 93 -11.69 -24.56 -4.41
N LEU A 94 -11.90 -23.35 -3.88
CA LEU A 94 -11.06 -22.21 -4.20
C LEU A 94 -9.62 -22.37 -3.66
N GLY A 95 -9.40 -23.22 -2.65
CA GLY A 95 -8.08 -23.35 -2.02
C GLY A 95 -7.65 -22.10 -1.25
N LEU A 96 -8.62 -21.28 -0.83
CA LEU A 96 -8.39 -20.18 0.11
C LEU A 96 -8.10 -20.73 1.51
N PRO A 97 -7.34 -20.00 2.35
CA PRO A 97 -7.11 -20.43 3.73
C PRO A 97 -8.43 -20.65 4.49
N GLU A 98 -8.53 -21.75 5.26
CA GLU A 98 -9.75 -22.13 5.99
C GLU A 98 -10.30 -21.06 6.93
N ASN A 99 -9.48 -20.09 7.34
CA ASN A 99 -9.86 -19.02 8.25
C ASN A 99 -10.54 -17.84 7.55
N TYR A 100 -10.69 -17.87 6.22
CA TYR A 100 -11.32 -16.80 5.46
C TYR A 100 -12.83 -16.99 5.39
N GLY A 101 -13.57 -16.06 6.01
CA GLY A 101 -15.00 -15.88 5.75
C GLY A 101 -15.23 -15.14 4.43
N GLY A 102 -14.41 -14.13 4.15
CA GLY A 102 -14.40 -13.35 2.92
C GLY A 102 -13.01 -12.81 2.62
N LEU A 103 -12.89 -12.15 1.47
CA LEU A 103 -11.68 -11.45 1.06
C LEU A 103 -12.03 -10.31 0.10
N PHE A 104 -11.75 -9.08 0.49
CA PHE A 104 -11.64 -7.94 -0.41
C PHE A 104 -10.20 -7.81 -0.94
N SER A 105 -10.06 -7.62 -2.23
CA SER A 105 -8.78 -7.34 -2.88
C SER A 105 -8.88 -6.16 -3.82
N TYR A 106 -7.81 -5.39 -3.88
CA TYR A 106 -7.69 -4.23 -4.76
C TYR A 106 -6.26 -4.10 -5.26
N THR A 107 -6.15 -3.72 -6.52
CA THR A 107 -4.89 -3.45 -7.21
C THR A 107 -5.10 -2.27 -8.16
N LEU A 108 -4.03 -1.75 -8.75
CA LEU A 108 -4.14 -0.80 -9.86
C LEU A 108 -4.90 -1.32 -11.08
N ARG A 109 -5.21 -2.63 -11.12
CA ARG A 109 -5.93 -3.29 -12.22
C ARG A 109 -7.39 -3.56 -11.89
N GLY A 110 -7.86 -2.99 -10.78
CA GLY A 110 -9.22 -3.10 -10.27
C GLY A 110 -9.31 -3.87 -8.96
N PHE A 111 -10.54 -4.12 -8.54
CA PHE A 111 -10.90 -4.66 -7.25
C PHE A 111 -11.98 -5.72 -7.39
N ALA A 112 -12.06 -6.62 -6.42
CA ALA A 112 -13.11 -7.63 -6.31
C ALA A 112 -13.21 -8.11 -4.86
N ALA A 113 -14.34 -8.73 -4.53
CA ALA A 113 -14.50 -9.41 -3.25
C ALA A 113 -14.96 -10.87 -3.44
N ILE A 114 -14.64 -11.71 -2.48
CA ILE A 114 -15.16 -13.08 -2.33
C ILE A 114 -15.82 -13.16 -0.95
N GLY A 115 -16.97 -13.82 -0.86
CA GLY A 115 -17.65 -14.05 0.41
C GLY A 115 -18.22 -15.46 0.51
N ASN A 116 -17.96 -16.14 1.62
CA ASN A 116 -18.67 -17.34 2.01
C ASN A 116 -20.04 -16.94 2.54
N VAL A 117 -21.08 -17.19 1.74
CA VAL A 117 -22.46 -16.81 2.05
C VAL A 117 -23.31 -18.01 2.44
N LYS A 118 -22.71 -19.07 2.99
CA LYS A 118 -23.43 -20.24 3.48
C LYS A 118 -24.46 -19.84 4.53
N GLY A 119 -25.73 -20.16 4.29
CA GLY A 119 -26.82 -19.87 5.22
C GLY A 119 -27.25 -18.41 5.21
N TYR A 120 -27.02 -17.68 4.12
CA TYR A 120 -27.64 -16.39 3.89
C TYR A 120 -29.16 -16.54 3.91
N VAL A 121 -29.84 -15.75 4.74
CA VAL A 121 -31.31 -15.82 4.91
C VAL A 121 -31.99 -14.79 4.02
N GLY A 122 -33.20 -15.12 3.54
CA GLY A 122 -33.99 -14.32 2.61
C GLY A 122 -34.59 -13.02 3.16
N ASP A 123 -34.09 -12.49 4.28
CA ASP A 123 -34.54 -11.23 4.86
C ASP A 123 -33.38 -10.43 5.45
N SER A 124 -33.46 -9.09 5.40
CA SER A 124 -32.41 -8.18 5.86
C SER A 124 -32.40 -7.97 7.39
N ASN A 125 -33.34 -8.59 8.12
CA ASN A 125 -33.53 -8.40 9.56
C ASN A 125 -32.91 -9.52 10.40
N THR A 126 -32.69 -10.69 9.79
CA THR A 126 -32.12 -11.86 10.46
C THR A 126 -30.59 -11.79 10.45
N PRO A 127 -29.94 -11.75 11.64
CA PRO A 127 -28.49 -11.83 11.77
C PRO A 127 -27.96 -13.13 11.16
N THR A 128 -27.03 -13.05 10.21
CA THR A 128 -26.30 -14.24 9.75
C THR A 128 -24.82 -13.93 9.58
N PHE A 129 -23.98 -14.92 9.89
CA PHE A 129 -22.54 -14.81 9.64
C PHE A 129 -22.24 -14.51 8.17
N ALA A 130 -22.96 -15.15 7.24
CA ALA A 130 -22.88 -14.93 5.80
C ALA A 130 -23.13 -13.47 5.39
N ARG A 131 -24.17 -12.85 5.96
CA ARG A 131 -24.47 -11.43 5.72
C ARG A 131 -23.40 -10.53 6.33
N ASN A 132 -22.95 -10.82 7.55
CA ASN A 132 -21.90 -10.05 8.22
C ASN A 132 -20.60 -10.05 7.40
N VAL A 133 -20.18 -11.21 6.88
CA VAL A 133 -19.02 -11.33 5.98
C VAL A 133 -19.15 -10.42 4.77
N LEU A 134 -20.29 -10.44 4.07
CA LEU A 134 -20.50 -9.62 2.88
C LEU A 134 -20.36 -8.11 3.19
N LEU A 135 -20.98 -7.67 4.29
CA LEU A 135 -20.95 -6.27 4.72
C LEU A 135 -19.57 -5.86 5.27
N HIS A 136 -18.85 -6.79 5.90
CA HIS A 136 -17.48 -6.60 6.36
C HIS A 136 -16.52 -6.33 5.18
N GLU A 137 -16.56 -7.18 4.15
CA GLU A 137 -15.73 -6.97 2.95
C GLU A 137 -16.11 -5.70 2.18
N TYR A 138 -17.39 -5.32 2.20
CA TYR A 138 -17.80 -4.04 1.64
C TYR A 138 -17.25 -2.84 2.43
N HIS A 139 -17.18 -2.92 3.76
CA HIS A 139 -16.56 -1.86 4.56
C HIS A 139 -15.11 -1.64 4.14
N HIS A 140 -14.35 -2.72 3.93
CA HIS A 140 -13.00 -2.64 3.40
C HIS A 140 -12.98 -1.89 2.07
N PHE A 141 -13.80 -2.28 1.09
CA PHE A 141 -13.92 -1.56 -0.18
C PHE A 141 -14.21 -0.07 0.01
N LEU A 142 -15.22 0.26 0.82
CA LEU A 142 -15.70 1.62 1.03
C LEU A 142 -14.59 2.55 1.51
N ILE A 143 -13.79 2.15 2.49
CA ILE A 143 -12.75 3.04 3.06
C ILE A 143 -11.47 3.11 2.22
N ARG A 144 -11.31 2.23 1.22
CA ARG A 144 -10.23 2.31 0.21
C ARG A 144 -10.60 3.19 -0.98
N MET A 145 -11.85 3.14 -1.45
CA MET A 145 -12.26 3.80 -2.70
C MET A 145 -12.87 5.19 -2.46
N THR A 146 -12.14 6.06 -1.78
CA THR A 146 -12.57 7.43 -1.41
C THR A 146 -11.58 8.46 -1.94
N GLU A 147 -12.04 9.69 -2.19
CA GLU A 147 -11.14 10.79 -2.57
C GLU A 147 -10.06 11.08 -1.51
N ARG A 148 -10.42 10.96 -0.23
CA ARG A 148 -9.49 11.19 0.86
C ARG A 148 -8.73 9.92 1.20
N THR A 149 -7.41 9.98 1.11
CA THR A 149 -6.53 8.94 1.62
C THR A 149 -6.43 9.02 3.13
N VAL A 150 -6.90 7.97 3.81
CA VAL A 150 -6.74 7.78 5.25
C VAL A 150 -6.06 6.44 5.49
N ALA A 151 -4.98 6.44 6.25
CA ALA A 151 -4.35 5.25 6.78
C ALA A 151 -5.07 4.83 8.06
N TYR A 152 -5.51 3.57 8.10
CA TYR A 152 -6.08 2.94 9.29
C TYR A 152 -5.06 1.92 9.80
N PRO A 153 -4.69 1.95 11.09
CA PRO A 153 -3.94 0.84 11.67
C PRO A 153 -4.82 -0.42 11.66
N MET A 154 -4.21 -1.60 11.56
CA MET A 154 -4.90 -2.87 11.33
C MET A 154 -6.06 -3.11 12.31
N TRP A 155 -5.86 -2.83 13.60
CA TRP A 155 -6.92 -3.00 14.61
C TRP A 155 -8.14 -2.11 14.34
N CYS A 156 -7.92 -0.90 13.83
CA CYS A 156 -8.99 0.06 13.58
C CYS A 156 -9.69 -0.29 12.27
N ASP A 157 -8.94 -0.69 11.25
CA ASP A 157 -9.46 -1.17 9.97
C ASP A 157 -10.42 -2.36 10.16
N GLU A 158 -9.94 -3.45 10.76
CA GLU A 158 -10.76 -4.63 11.03
C GLU A 158 -11.86 -4.35 12.05
N GLY A 159 -11.57 -3.56 13.10
CA GLY A 159 -12.56 -3.23 14.11
C GLY A 159 -13.73 -2.38 13.57
N LEU A 160 -13.46 -1.47 12.62
CA LEU A 160 -14.51 -0.71 11.93
C LEU A 160 -15.32 -1.65 11.01
N ALA A 161 -14.67 -2.57 10.30
CA ALA A 161 -15.36 -3.55 9.48
C ALA A 161 -16.28 -4.46 10.32
N GLU A 162 -15.81 -4.99 11.46
CA GLU A 162 -16.62 -5.77 12.42
C GLU A 162 -17.77 -4.95 13.05
N TYR A 163 -17.55 -3.67 13.33
CA TYR A 163 -18.59 -2.81 13.90
C TYR A 163 -19.67 -2.47 12.86
N PHE A 164 -19.28 -2.04 11.66
CA PHE A 164 -20.23 -1.61 10.63
C PHE A 164 -20.91 -2.76 9.90
N SER A 165 -20.33 -3.97 9.90
CA SER A 165 -20.99 -5.16 9.35
C SER A 165 -22.24 -5.60 10.15
N THR A 166 -22.42 -5.09 11.37
CA THR A 166 -23.66 -5.25 12.17
C THR A 166 -24.83 -4.39 11.68
N PHE A 167 -24.66 -3.67 10.57
CA PHE A 167 -25.70 -2.85 9.96
C PHE A 167 -26.97 -3.66 9.68
N ARG A 168 -28.09 -3.22 10.23
CA ARG A 168 -29.43 -3.78 9.97
C ARG A 168 -30.41 -2.68 9.62
N TYR A 169 -31.29 -2.93 8.64
CA TYR A 169 -32.34 -2.01 8.24
C TYR A 169 -33.70 -2.74 8.19
N ASP A 170 -34.65 -2.30 9.00
CA ASP A 170 -35.97 -2.93 9.18
C ASP A 170 -37.13 -2.19 8.49
N ASN A 171 -36.82 -1.30 7.55
CA ASN A 171 -37.70 -0.31 6.92
C ASN A 171 -38.04 0.93 7.76
N THR A 172 -37.99 0.84 9.09
CA THR A 172 -38.31 1.95 10.00
C THR A 172 -37.08 2.56 10.66
N SER A 173 -36.07 1.74 10.89
CA SER A 173 -34.86 2.09 11.60
C SER A 173 -33.64 1.37 11.03
N VAL A 174 -32.48 2.01 11.20
CA VAL A 174 -31.17 1.39 11.03
C VAL A 174 -30.57 1.12 12.38
N THR A 175 -30.07 -0.09 12.61
CA THR A 175 -29.32 -0.47 13.82
C THR A 175 -27.86 -0.74 13.46
N VAL A 176 -26.92 -0.26 14.29
CA VAL A 176 -25.48 -0.57 14.19
C VAL A 176 -24.88 -0.73 15.58
N GLY A 177 -23.98 -1.70 15.72
CA GLY A 177 -23.30 -2.06 16.95
C GLY A 177 -24.08 -3.05 17.81
N ASP A 178 -25.05 -3.77 17.24
CA ASP A 178 -25.71 -4.86 17.96
C ASP A 178 -24.73 -6.03 18.12
N VAL A 179 -24.57 -6.53 19.35
CA VAL A 179 -23.59 -7.59 19.65
C VAL A 179 -24.13 -8.99 19.41
N ASP A 180 -25.45 -9.14 19.28
CA ASP A 180 -26.05 -10.41 18.88
C ASP A 180 -25.59 -10.80 17.46
N GLU A 181 -25.37 -9.78 16.60
CA GLU A 181 -24.76 -9.90 15.27
C GLU A 181 -23.28 -10.34 15.33
N GLN A 182 -22.62 -10.15 16.47
CA GLN A 182 -21.23 -10.54 16.72
C GLN A 182 -21.12 -11.76 17.65
N SER A 183 -22.21 -12.49 17.92
CA SER A 183 -22.25 -13.60 18.88
C SER A 183 -21.18 -14.67 18.64
N GLY A 184 -20.82 -14.94 17.37
CA GLY A 184 -19.72 -15.84 16.99
C GLY A 184 -18.31 -15.35 17.35
N ARG A 185 -18.14 -14.05 17.60
CA ARG A 185 -16.86 -13.40 17.99
C ARG A 185 -16.67 -13.29 19.49
N ILE A 186 -17.75 -13.33 20.29
CA ILE A 186 -17.69 -13.17 21.76
C ILE A 186 -16.76 -14.20 22.41
N SER A 187 -16.76 -15.43 21.89
CA SER A 187 -15.89 -16.50 22.39
C SER A 187 -14.39 -16.23 22.19
N GLY A 188 -14.02 -15.43 21.18
CA GLY A 188 -12.63 -15.02 20.94
C GLY A 188 -12.17 -13.86 21.82
N LEU A 189 -13.09 -13.12 22.46
CA LEU A 189 -12.73 -11.99 23.31
C LEU A 189 -12.08 -12.44 24.62
N PHE A 190 -12.50 -13.59 25.14
CA PHE A 190 -12.09 -14.10 26.45
C PHE A 190 -11.17 -15.32 26.30
N GLY A 191 -10.00 -15.25 26.94
CA GLY A 191 -9.08 -16.38 27.04
C GLY A 191 -9.61 -17.48 27.97
N PRO A 192 -8.90 -18.63 28.07
CA PRO A 192 -9.32 -19.77 28.88
C PRO A 192 -9.53 -19.46 30.38
N SER A 193 -8.90 -18.41 30.88
CA SER A 193 -9.03 -17.91 32.26
C SER A 193 -10.21 -16.94 32.46
N GLY A 194 -10.97 -16.62 31.41
CA GLY A 194 -12.09 -15.67 31.43
C GLY A 194 -11.68 -14.19 31.35
N GLY A 195 -10.37 -13.89 31.28
CA GLY A 195 -9.85 -12.54 31.03
C GLY A 195 -9.84 -12.19 29.54
N ILE A 196 -9.67 -10.91 29.20
CA ILE A 196 -9.52 -10.48 27.80
C ILE A 196 -8.18 -11.01 27.25
N ASP A 197 -8.21 -11.68 26.10
CA ASP A 197 -7.08 -12.47 25.58
C ASP A 197 -5.95 -11.62 24.97
N ILE A 198 -6.26 -10.43 24.46
CA ILE A 198 -5.30 -9.51 23.82
C ILE A 198 -5.40 -8.12 24.45
N ASP A 199 -4.28 -7.63 24.99
CA ASP A 199 -4.16 -6.27 25.51
C ASP A 199 -4.07 -5.21 24.40
N THR A 200 -4.30 -3.94 24.77
CA THR A 200 -4.32 -2.83 23.82
C THR A 200 -2.96 -2.64 23.14
N GLU A 201 -1.85 -2.87 23.83
CA GLU A 201 -0.51 -2.68 23.27
C GLU A 201 -0.24 -3.67 22.13
N THR A 202 -0.54 -4.94 22.36
CA THR A 202 -0.41 -6.04 21.40
C THR A 202 -1.36 -5.81 20.23
N LEU A 203 -2.62 -5.46 20.49
CA LEU A 203 -3.61 -5.16 19.46
C LEU A 203 -3.13 -4.02 18.55
N PHE A 204 -2.70 -2.89 19.13
CA PHE A 204 -2.34 -1.70 18.37
C PHE A 204 -1.07 -1.93 17.56
N ASN A 205 -0.08 -2.65 18.12
CA ASN A 205 1.19 -2.88 17.44
C ASN A 205 1.18 -4.06 16.46
N THR A 206 0.09 -4.82 16.36
CA THR A 206 -0.06 -5.89 15.36
C THR A 206 -0.19 -5.30 13.96
N THR A 207 0.72 -5.69 13.05
CA THR A 207 0.77 -5.20 11.66
C THR A 207 0.60 -6.31 10.62
N LYS A 208 0.49 -7.57 11.05
CA LYS A 208 0.26 -8.74 10.21
C LYS A 208 -0.33 -9.88 11.04
N LEU A 209 -1.29 -10.59 10.45
CA LEU A 209 -1.77 -11.89 10.92
C LEU A 209 -1.34 -12.99 9.93
N ASP A 210 -1.06 -14.20 10.43
CA ASP A 210 -0.63 -15.33 9.60
C ASP A 210 -1.84 -16.19 9.20
N TYR A 211 -2.51 -15.81 8.12
CA TYR A 211 -3.71 -16.52 7.68
C TYR A 211 -3.44 -17.89 7.05
N ILE A 212 -2.19 -18.19 6.66
CA ILE A 212 -1.82 -19.43 5.97
C ILE A 212 -1.73 -20.58 6.98
N LYS A 213 -1.29 -20.31 8.21
CA LYS A 213 -1.22 -21.34 9.24
C LYS A 213 -2.62 -21.71 9.74
N THR A 214 -2.95 -22.99 9.69
CA THR A 214 -4.26 -23.51 10.15
C THR A 214 -4.19 -24.20 11.51
N THR A 215 -3.10 -24.00 12.27
CA THR A 215 -3.00 -24.55 13.63
C THR A 215 -4.09 -23.98 14.54
N ARG A 216 -4.60 -24.79 15.48
CA ARG A 216 -5.62 -24.36 16.43
C ARG A 216 -5.24 -23.04 17.14
N THR A 217 -3.99 -22.91 17.56
CA THR A 217 -3.45 -21.70 18.19
C THR A 217 -3.57 -20.49 17.28
N ASN A 218 -3.16 -20.60 16.02
CA ASN A 218 -3.23 -19.49 15.07
C ASN A 218 -4.69 -19.08 14.77
N LYS A 219 -5.61 -20.06 14.68
CA LYS A 219 -7.05 -19.77 14.56
C LYS A 219 -7.56 -19.00 15.77
N MET A 220 -7.11 -19.35 16.97
CA MET A 220 -7.48 -18.64 18.21
C MET A 220 -6.91 -17.21 18.23
N GLU A 221 -5.64 -17.01 17.87
CA GLU A 221 -5.00 -15.69 17.80
C GLU A 221 -5.70 -14.75 16.82
N ILE A 222 -6.02 -15.25 15.61
CA ILE A 222 -6.79 -14.48 14.62
C ILE A 222 -8.16 -14.11 15.19
N ASN A 223 -8.92 -15.07 15.70
CA ASN A 223 -10.26 -14.81 16.24
C ASN A 223 -10.22 -13.81 17.42
N ALA A 224 -9.24 -13.94 18.31
CA ALA A 224 -9.05 -13.01 19.42
C ALA A 224 -8.72 -11.59 18.94
N PHE A 225 -7.90 -11.46 17.89
CA PHE A 225 -7.60 -10.16 17.29
C PHE A 225 -8.87 -9.48 16.76
N TYR A 226 -9.64 -10.16 15.90
CA TYR A 226 -10.87 -9.62 15.32
C TYR A 226 -11.90 -9.25 16.40
N ALA A 227 -12.12 -10.14 17.36
CA ALA A 227 -13.02 -9.87 18.49
C ALA A 227 -12.57 -8.63 19.25
N ARG A 228 -11.29 -8.58 19.67
CA ARG A 228 -10.76 -7.45 20.44
C ARG A 228 -10.85 -6.13 19.65
N ALA A 229 -10.49 -6.14 18.37
CA ALA A 229 -10.58 -4.99 17.48
C ALA A 229 -12.02 -4.44 17.38
N GLY A 230 -12.99 -5.31 17.09
CA GLY A 230 -14.40 -4.94 17.01
C GLY A 230 -14.93 -4.32 18.30
N PHE A 231 -14.60 -4.90 19.46
CA PHE A 231 -15.04 -4.40 20.76
C PHE A 231 -14.35 -3.10 21.22
N VAL A 232 -13.10 -2.85 20.81
CA VAL A 232 -12.42 -1.56 21.02
C VAL A 232 -13.10 -0.47 20.19
N VAL A 233 -13.42 -0.74 18.92
CA VAL A 233 -14.17 0.20 18.08
C VAL A 233 -15.59 0.41 18.61
N HIS A 234 -16.22 -0.64 19.13
CA HIS A 234 -17.51 -0.56 19.80
C HIS A 234 -17.48 0.38 21.01
N TYR A 235 -16.47 0.24 21.89
CA TYR A 235 -16.22 1.16 22.99
C TYR A 235 -16.10 2.60 22.50
N PHE A 236 -15.29 2.86 21.48
CA PHE A 236 -15.14 4.22 20.94
C PHE A 236 -16.42 4.77 20.31
N ASN A 237 -17.31 3.90 19.82
CA ASN A 237 -18.59 4.30 19.27
C ASN A 237 -19.70 4.47 20.33
N SER A 238 -19.43 4.18 21.60
CA SER A 238 -20.43 4.22 22.68
C SER A 238 -20.86 5.63 23.12
N SER A 239 -20.08 6.66 22.78
CA SER A 239 -20.45 8.07 23.04
C SER A 239 -19.91 9.02 21.96
N PRO A 240 -20.50 10.22 21.77
CA PRO A 240 -19.96 11.24 20.88
C PRO A 240 -18.53 11.65 21.19
N GLU A 241 -18.18 11.75 22.48
CA GLU A 241 -16.86 12.17 22.95
C GLU A 241 -15.79 11.13 22.58
N LEU A 242 -16.08 9.85 22.81
CA LEU A 242 -15.17 8.77 22.46
C LEU A 242 -14.97 8.65 20.94
N ARG A 243 -16.02 8.89 20.14
CA ARG A 243 -15.88 8.97 18.67
C ARG A 243 -14.98 10.12 18.25
N ALA A 244 -15.11 11.29 18.89
CA ALA A 244 -14.25 12.43 18.63
C ALA A 244 -12.78 12.13 18.98
N GLN A 245 -12.54 11.36 20.03
CA GLN A 245 -11.20 10.90 20.40
C GLN A 245 -10.63 9.90 19.38
N LEU A 246 -11.40 8.92 18.91
CA LEU A 246 -10.97 8.00 17.84
C LEU A 246 -10.61 8.76 16.55
N ASN A 247 -11.43 9.74 16.16
CA ASN A 247 -11.12 10.62 15.04
C ASN A 247 -9.85 11.44 15.28
N HIS A 248 -9.61 11.89 16.51
CA HIS A 248 -8.37 12.59 16.85
C HIS A 248 -7.15 11.67 16.76
N TYR A 249 -7.25 10.42 17.23
CA TYR A 249 -6.22 9.40 17.11
C TYR A 249 -5.85 9.14 15.65
N LEU A 250 -6.86 8.92 14.79
CA LEU A 250 -6.63 8.69 13.36
C LEU A 250 -5.95 9.90 12.68
N ARG A 251 -6.31 11.13 13.06
CA ARG A 251 -5.60 12.34 12.58
C ARG A 251 -4.12 12.33 12.98
N LEU A 252 -3.81 12.05 14.25
CA LEU A 252 -2.43 12.00 14.73
C LEU A 252 -1.62 10.88 14.04
N TYR A 253 -2.21 9.70 13.88
CA TYR A 253 -1.61 8.58 13.16
C TYR A 253 -1.28 8.95 11.71
N ASN A 254 -2.20 9.63 11.01
CA ASN A 254 -1.99 10.10 9.64
C ASN A 254 -0.99 11.27 9.53
N LEU A 255 -0.64 11.93 10.64
CA LEU A 255 0.48 12.88 10.73
C LEU A 255 1.83 12.19 11.00
N GLY A 256 1.87 10.85 10.98
CA GLY A 256 3.08 10.07 11.20
C GLY A 256 3.45 9.88 12.69
N ILE A 257 2.57 10.26 13.62
CA ILE A 257 2.79 10.06 15.06
C ILE A 257 2.60 8.57 15.39
N GLY A 258 3.57 7.99 16.08
CA GLY A 258 3.53 6.58 16.50
C GLY A 258 2.29 6.25 17.33
N GLN A 259 1.74 5.04 17.18
CA GLN A 259 0.44 4.65 17.73
C GLN A 259 0.30 4.87 19.24
N GLU A 260 1.34 4.55 20.02
CA GLU A 260 1.31 4.72 21.47
C GLU A 260 1.21 6.19 21.87
N HIS A 261 1.99 7.05 21.20
CA HIS A 261 1.96 8.48 21.46
C HIS A 261 0.64 9.09 20.97
N ALA A 262 0.15 8.69 19.79
CA ALA A 262 -1.15 9.09 19.27
C ALA A 262 -2.28 8.71 20.24
N ALA A 263 -2.24 7.51 20.82
CA ALA A 263 -3.21 7.04 21.81
C ALA A 263 -3.16 7.87 23.10
N ARG A 264 -1.96 8.14 23.64
CA ARG A 264 -1.78 8.98 24.83
C ARG A 264 -2.37 10.38 24.65
N LEU A 265 -2.14 11.00 23.48
CA LEU A 265 -2.65 12.34 23.17
C LEU A 265 -4.16 12.35 22.92
N ALA A 266 -4.66 11.41 22.14
CA ALA A 266 -6.06 11.39 21.72
C ALA A 266 -7.01 10.89 22.80
N PHE A 267 -6.66 9.79 23.46
CA PHE A 267 -7.50 9.12 24.46
C PHE A 267 -7.26 9.64 25.88
N LYS A 268 -6.14 10.35 26.11
CA LYS A 268 -5.71 10.79 27.45
C LYS A 268 -5.61 9.62 28.44
N ARG A 269 -5.12 8.48 27.92
CA ARG A 269 -4.95 7.20 28.60
C ARG A 269 -3.68 6.53 28.10
N SER A 270 -2.98 5.85 28.99
CA SER A 270 -2.04 4.78 28.60
C SER A 270 -2.82 3.57 28.08
N TYR A 271 -2.12 2.65 27.40
CA TYR A 271 -2.73 1.38 26.95
C TYR A 271 -3.34 0.59 28.11
N ALA A 272 -2.63 0.46 29.23
CA ALA A 272 -3.13 -0.26 30.41
C ALA A 272 -4.37 0.38 31.04
N GLU A 273 -4.48 1.71 31.02
CA GLU A 273 -5.71 2.39 31.48
C GLU A 273 -6.85 2.20 30.49
N LEU A 274 -6.58 2.21 29.18
CA LEU A 274 -7.57 1.95 28.15
C LEU A 274 -8.11 0.51 28.25
N ASP A 275 -7.27 -0.47 28.56
CA ASP A 275 -7.71 -1.85 28.82
C ASP A 275 -8.70 -1.93 29.98
N LYS A 276 -8.44 -1.20 31.08
CA LYS A 276 -9.35 -1.11 32.23
C LYS A 276 -10.67 -0.42 31.86
N ASP A 277 -10.62 0.63 31.05
CA ASP A 277 -11.80 1.36 30.59
C ASP A 277 -12.69 0.46 29.72
N ILE A 278 -12.09 -0.28 28.78
CA ILE A 278 -12.81 -1.20 27.89
C ILE A 278 -13.34 -2.41 28.67
N ALA A 279 -12.56 -3.01 29.58
CA ALA A 279 -13.05 -4.13 30.40
C ALA A 279 -14.29 -3.74 31.22
N ARG A 280 -14.30 -2.53 31.81
CA ARG A 280 -15.47 -1.99 32.52
C ARG A 280 -16.66 -1.70 31.61
N TYR A 281 -16.43 -1.39 30.35
CA TYR A 281 -17.48 -1.22 29.35
C TYR A 281 -18.13 -2.56 28.98
N LEU A 282 -17.31 -3.60 28.77
CA LEU A 282 -17.74 -4.92 28.29
C LEU A 282 -18.65 -5.69 29.25
N VAL A 283 -18.57 -5.42 30.55
CA VAL A 283 -19.44 -6.05 31.56
C VAL A 283 -20.78 -5.33 31.75
N LYS A 284 -21.03 -4.25 31.02
CA LYS A 284 -22.29 -3.50 31.04
C LYS A 284 -23.18 -3.91 29.87
N ARG A 285 -24.44 -3.47 29.90
CA ARG A 285 -25.28 -3.49 28.70
C ARG A 285 -24.66 -2.60 27.63
N LEU A 286 -24.26 -3.20 26.51
CA LEU A 286 -23.55 -2.52 25.44
C LEU A 286 -24.48 -1.58 24.66
N SER A 287 -23.93 -0.46 24.23
CA SER A 287 -24.69 0.55 23.49
C SER A 287 -24.94 0.11 22.04
N VAL A 288 -26.15 0.35 21.55
CA VAL A 288 -26.54 0.11 20.16
C VAL A 288 -27.01 1.44 19.58
N ARG A 289 -26.58 1.75 18.36
CA ARG A 289 -26.97 2.98 17.67
C ARG A 289 -28.17 2.70 16.79
N VAL A 290 -29.22 3.51 16.97
CA VAL A 290 -30.45 3.42 16.19
C VAL A 290 -30.69 4.74 15.47
N PHE A 291 -30.96 4.67 14.17
CA PHE A 291 -31.26 5.82 13.32
C PHE A 291 -32.65 5.64 12.72
N LYS A 292 -33.49 6.66 12.80
CA LYS A 292 -34.80 6.64 12.15
C LYS A 292 -34.62 6.70 10.63
N ALA A 293 -35.29 5.80 9.91
CA ALA A 293 -35.16 5.63 8.45
C ALA A 293 -36.48 5.92 7.69
N THR A 294 -37.53 6.34 8.39
CA THR A 294 -38.83 6.68 7.77
C THR A 294 -38.84 8.02 7.03
N ASP A 295 -37.91 8.92 7.37
CA ASP A 295 -37.81 10.30 6.89
C ASP A 295 -36.37 10.83 7.00
N GLY A 296 -36.10 11.96 6.35
CA GLY A 296 -34.79 12.62 6.42
C GLY A 296 -33.67 11.92 5.62
N PRO A 297 -32.40 12.06 6.04
CA PRO A 297 -31.26 11.63 5.23
C PRO A 297 -31.09 10.11 5.13
N PHE A 298 -31.79 9.32 5.96
CA PHE A 298 -31.75 7.85 5.99
C PHE A 298 -32.98 7.20 5.36
N LYS A 299 -33.74 7.94 4.55
CA LYS A 299 -34.78 7.34 3.70
C LYS A 299 -34.12 6.61 2.54
N PHE A 300 -34.21 5.28 2.55
CA PHE A 300 -33.55 4.45 1.55
C PHE A 300 -34.26 4.53 0.18
N PRO A 301 -33.51 4.67 -0.92
CA PRO A 301 -34.08 4.66 -2.25
C PRO A 301 -34.45 3.24 -2.68
N THR A 302 -35.44 3.13 -3.57
CA THR A 302 -35.64 1.86 -4.31
C THR A 302 -34.44 1.63 -5.22
N VAL A 303 -33.88 0.43 -5.16
CA VAL A 303 -32.72 0.04 -5.98
C VAL A 303 -33.22 -0.70 -7.22
N ASP A 304 -32.80 -0.24 -8.40
CA ASP A 304 -32.96 -1.02 -9.62
C ASP A 304 -31.92 -2.14 -9.65
N ILE A 305 -32.38 -3.39 -9.64
CA ILE A 305 -31.53 -4.58 -9.60
C ILE A 305 -31.95 -5.52 -10.73
N GLN A 306 -31.01 -5.76 -11.64
CA GLN A 306 -31.16 -6.69 -12.76
C GLN A 306 -30.61 -8.05 -12.34
N VAL A 307 -31.34 -9.13 -12.64
CA VAL A 307 -30.94 -10.49 -12.26
C VAL A 307 -31.02 -11.41 -13.47
N GLN A 308 -29.97 -12.20 -13.68
CA GLN A 308 -29.89 -13.15 -14.78
C GLN A 308 -29.14 -14.43 -14.36
N THR A 309 -29.54 -15.57 -14.91
CA THR A 309 -28.71 -16.79 -14.86
C THR A 309 -27.60 -16.67 -15.90
N LEU A 310 -26.39 -17.08 -15.55
CA LEU A 310 -25.23 -17.01 -16.45
C LEU A 310 -25.10 -18.27 -17.30
N ASP A 311 -24.79 -18.09 -18.58
CA ASP A 311 -24.33 -19.15 -19.48
C ASP A 311 -22.81 -19.37 -19.29
N GLN A 312 -22.28 -20.43 -19.92
CA GLN A 312 -20.89 -20.84 -19.70
C GLN A 312 -19.86 -19.73 -19.99
N PRO A 313 -19.93 -18.99 -21.11
CA PRO A 313 -18.97 -17.91 -21.37
C PRO A 313 -19.03 -16.79 -20.33
N ARG A 314 -20.22 -16.44 -19.83
CA ARG A 314 -20.35 -15.42 -18.77
C ARG A 314 -19.90 -15.94 -17.41
N VAL A 315 -20.11 -17.22 -17.09
CA VAL A 315 -19.58 -17.85 -15.86
C VAL A 315 -18.07 -17.74 -15.82
N THR A 316 -17.38 -18.14 -16.90
CA THR A 316 -15.91 -18.14 -16.92
C THR A 316 -15.33 -16.73 -16.93
N ALA A 317 -15.99 -15.77 -17.59
CA ALA A 317 -15.63 -14.37 -17.53
C ALA A 317 -15.82 -13.77 -16.12
N ALA A 318 -16.93 -14.07 -15.44
CA ALA A 318 -17.21 -13.60 -14.09
C ALA A 318 -16.22 -14.17 -13.06
N LEU A 319 -15.93 -15.47 -13.15
CA LEU A 319 -14.93 -16.12 -12.31
C LEU A 319 -13.53 -15.53 -12.56
N ALA A 320 -13.13 -15.35 -13.82
CA ALA A 320 -11.85 -14.69 -14.15
C ALA A 320 -11.77 -13.26 -13.60
N ALA A 321 -12.87 -12.50 -13.67
CA ALA A 321 -12.92 -11.14 -13.16
C ALA A 321 -12.69 -11.04 -11.65
N VAL A 322 -13.01 -12.08 -10.87
CA VAL A 322 -12.76 -12.07 -9.42
C VAL A 322 -11.46 -12.80 -9.08
N LEU A 323 -11.28 -14.03 -9.58
CA LEU A 323 -10.19 -14.93 -9.17
C LEU A 323 -8.80 -14.47 -9.61
N THR A 324 -8.69 -13.65 -10.66
CA THR A 324 -7.42 -13.03 -11.07
C THR A 324 -6.99 -11.86 -10.17
N ARG A 325 -7.89 -11.37 -9.30
CA ARG A 325 -7.65 -10.21 -8.43
C ARG A 325 -7.40 -10.59 -6.98
N VAL A 326 -7.74 -11.82 -6.60
CA VAL A 326 -7.51 -12.36 -5.25
C VAL A 326 -6.26 -13.24 -5.21
N SER A 327 -5.68 -13.39 -4.02
CA SER A 327 -4.50 -14.23 -3.83
C SER A 327 -4.87 -15.72 -3.88
N MET A 328 -4.77 -16.32 -5.07
CA MET A 328 -5.08 -17.73 -5.34
C MET A 328 -3.82 -18.50 -5.79
N PRO A 329 -3.82 -19.85 -5.70
CA PRO A 329 -2.79 -20.68 -6.31
C PRO A 329 -2.62 -20.37 -7.81
N ARG A 330 -1.37 -20.33 -8.30
CA ARG A 330 -1.05 -19.87 -9.66
C ARG A 330 -1.64 -20.77 -10.75
N ASP A 331 -1.59 -22.08 -10.53
CA ASP A 331 -2.18 -23.12 -11.37
C ASP A 331 -3.71 -22.96 -11.47
N ALA A 332 -4.37 -22.63 -10.37
CA ALA A 332 -5.80 -22.35 -10.34
C ALA A 332 -6.14 -21.12 -11.20
N ILE A 333 -5.39 -20.03 -11.06
CA ILE A 333 -5.57 -18.82 -11.88
C ILE A 333 -5.33 -19.16 -13.36
N GLU A 334 -4.27 -19.91 -13.67
CA GLU A 334 -3.95 -20.34 -15.05
C GLU A 334 -5.08 -21.14 -15.68
N ALA A 335 -5.69 -22.07 -14.93
CA ALA A 335 -6.85 -22.83 -15.38
C ALA A 335 -8.05 -21.92 -15.68
N VAL A 336 -8.35 -20.96 -14.79
CA VAL A 336 -9.44 -19.99 -14.99
C VAL A 336 -9.22 -19.14 -16.23
N VAL A 337 -8.04 -18.55 -16.40
CA VAL A 337 -7.79 -17.66 -17.55
C VAL A 337 -7.71 -18.44 -18.87
N ALA A 338 -7.18 -19.67 -18.85
CA ALA A 338 -7.16 -20.53 -20.03
C ALA A 338 -8.58 -20.90 -20.45
N ARG A 339 -9.43 -21.30 -19.49
CA ARG A 339 -10.82 -21.65 -19.77
C ARG A 339 -11.64 -20.44 -20.22
N ASN A 340 -11.46 -19.28 -19.58
CA ASN A 340 -12.11 -18.05 -20.01
C ASN A 340 -11.73 -17.67 -21.44
N LEU A 341 -10.46 -17.80 -21.84
CA LEU A 341 -10.02 -17.54 -23.21
C LEU A 341 -10.60 -18.54 -24.22
N GLN A 342 -10.73 -19.82 -23.83
CA GLN A 342 -11.36 -20.84 -24.66
C GLN A 342 -12.84 -20.53 -24.92
N ASP A 343 -13.58 -20.16 -23.88
CA ASP A 343 -15.02 -19.89 -23.98
C ASP A 343 -15.30 -18.48 -24.56
N ASN A 344 -14.34 -17.55 -24.47
CA ASN A 344 -14.45 -16.16 -24.94
C ASN A 344 -13.26 -15.71 -25.83
N PRO A 345 -13.01 -16.34 -27.00
CA PRO A 345 -11.83 -16.10 -27.84
C PRO A 345 -11.75 -14.71 -28.48
N ASP A 346 -12.88 -14.00 -28.53
CA ASP A 346 -13.01 -12.63 -29.06
C ASP A 346 -13.00 -11.55 -27.99
N SER A 347 -12.92 -11.93 -26.70
CA SER A 347 -12.85 -10.98 -25.60
C SER A 347 -11.43 -10.46 -25.41
N ALA A 348 -11.22 -9.15 -25.57
CA ALA A 348 -9.95 -8.49 -25.25
C ALA A 348 -9.51 -8.79 -23.80
N GLN A 349 -10.45 -8.81 -22.85
CA GLN A 349 -10.14 -9.09 -21.44
C GLN A 349 -9.62 -10.51 -21.23
N ALA A 350 -10.17 -11.51 -21.92
CA ALA A 350 -9.69 -12.89 -21.80
C ALA A 350 -8.24 -13.04 -22.32
N HIS A 351 -7.89 -12.34 -23.40
CA HIS A 351 -6.50 -12.27 -23.89
C HIS A 351 -5.58 -11.54 -22.90
N ILE A 352 -6.04 -10.41 -22.34
CA ILE A 352 -5.30 -9.63 -21.33
C ILE A 352 -5.02 -10.47 -20.08
N ASP A 353 -6.02 -11.19 -19.57
CA ASP A 353 -5.86 -12.05 -18.39
C ASP A 353 -4.88 -13.19 -18.69
N ARG A 354 -4.98 -13.82 -19.88
CA ARG A 354 -4.02 -14.85 -20.31
C ARG A 354 -2.59 -14.33 -20.38
N LEU A 355 -2.38 -13.12 -20.91
CA LEU A 355 -1.06 -12.48 -20.97
C LEU A 355 -0.48 -12.23 -19.58
N ARG A 356 -1.29 -11.71 -18.66
CA ARG A 356 -0.85 -11.35 -17.30
C ARG A 356 -0.39 -12.54 -16.49
N PHE A 357 -1.05 -13.68 -16.66
CA PHE A 357 -0.74 -14.91 -15.93
C PHE A 357 0.03 -15.92 -16.77
N SER A 358 0.66 -15.48 -17.88
CA SER A 358 1.56 -16.33 -18.66
C SER A 358 2.81 -16.74 -17.84
N PRO A 359 3.21 -18.02 -17.80
CA PRO A 359 4.45 -18.49 -17.17
C PRO A 359 5.71 -17.77 -17.65
N THR A 360 5.74 -17.38 -18.92
CA THR A 360 6.88 -16.72 -19.57
C THR A 360 6.76 -15.19 -19.56
N GLY A 361 5.73 -14.65 -18.90
CA GLY A 361 5.33 -13.25 -19.03
C GLY A 361 4.72 -12.95 -20.40
N TYR A 362 4.58 -11.66 -20.72
CA TYR A 362 4.13 -11.20 -22.02
C TYR A 362 5.27 -10.52 -22.79
N GLY A 363 5.51 -11.00 -24.02
CA GLY A 363 6.45 -10.36 -24.93
C GLY A 363 5.84 -9.12 -25.56
N GLY A 364 6.63 -8.06 -25.76
CA GLY A 364 6.16 -6.82 -26.38
C GLY A 364 5.55 -7.00 -27.77
N ALA A 365 5.95 -8.04 -28.51
CA ALA A 365 5.35 -8.37 -29.82
C ALA A 365 3.89 -8.84 -29.68
N THR A 366 3.59 -9.68 -28.70
CA THR A 366 2.23 -10.18 -28.46
C THR A 366 1.30 -9.07 -28.00
N VAL A 367 1.79 -8.18 -27.11
CA VAL A 367 1.01 -7.00 -26.69
C VAL A 367 0.70 -6.08 -27.87
N ARG A 368 1.66 -5.85 -28.77
CA ARG A 368 1.44 -5.06 -30.00
C ARG A 368 0.37 -5.67 -30.89
N ALA A 369 0.49 -6.96 -31.21
CA ALA A 369 -0.50 -7.65 -32.04
C ALA A 369 -1.92 -7.60 -31.44
N LEU A 370 -2.04 -7.74 -30.12
CA LEU A 370 -3.33 -7.61 -29.45
C LEU A 370 -3.85 -6.17 -29.42
N SER A 371 -2.97 -5.18 -29.28
CA SER A 371 -3.35 -3.76 -29.36
C SER A 371 -3.84 -3.38 -30.76
N GLU A 372 -3.30 -4.00 -31.81
CA GLU A 372 -3.78 -3.86 -33.19
C GLU A 372 -5.13 -4.54 -33.39
N ARG A 373 -5.35 -5.73 -32.80
CA ARG A 373 -6.64 -6.43 -32.84
C ARG A 373 -7.74 -5.70 -32.05
N PHE A 374 -7.39 -5.10 -30.92
CA PHE A 374 -8.31 -4.41 -30.01
C PHE A 374 -7.90 -2.94 -29.83
N PRO A 375 -8.00 -2.11 -30.89
CA PRO A 375 -7.55 -0.73 -30.86
C PRO A 375 -8.35 0.07 -29.82
N GLY A 376 -7.65 0.91 -29.06
CA GLY A 376 -8.29 1.75 -28.03
C GLY A 376 -8.57 1.03 -26.72
N ASN A 377 -8.20 -0.25 -26.54
CA ASN A 377 -8.32 -0.89 -25.23
C ASN A 377 -7.26 -0.32 -24.25
N ALA A 378 -7.71 0.36 -23.21
CA ALA A 378 -6.83 1.05 -22.26
C ALA A 378 -5.79 0.13 -21.59
N GLN A 379 -6.15 -1.10 -21.24
CA GLN A 379 -5.22 -2.04 -20.58
C GLN A 379 -4.11 -2.52 -21.50
N LEU A 380 -4.40 -2.70 -22.80
CA LEU A 380 -3.38 -3.07 -23.79
C LEU A 380 -2.46 -1.88 -24.11
N LEU A 381 -3.02 -0.67 -24.21
CA LEU A 381 -2.26 0.56 -24.35
C LEU A 381 -1.33 0.77 -23.15
N ASP A 382 -1.82 0.56 -21.92
CA ASP A 382 -1.02 0.58 -20.69
C ASP A 382 0.14 -0.43 -20.71
N MET A 383 -0.11 -1.68 -21.12
CA MET A 383 0.94 -2.69 -21.25
C MET A 383 2.01 -2.33 -22.29
N LEU A 384 1.62 -1.65 -23.38
CA LEU A 384 2.60 -1.11 -24.35
C LEU A 384 3.46 -0.01 -23.70
N GLY A 385 2.82 0.89 -22.95
CA GLY A 385 3.50 1.94 -22.19
C GLY A 385 4.51 1.35 -21.20
N ASP A 386 4.10 0.34 -20.44
CA ASP A 386 4.96 -0.39 -19.50
C ASP A 386 6.15 -1.06 -20.22
N THR A 387 5.94 -1.64 -21.40
CA THR A 387 7.03 -2.24 -22.19
C THR A 387 8.07 -1.18 -22.58
N MET A 388 7.62 0.01 -22.97
CA MET A 388 8.50 1.14 -23.34
C MET A 388 9.21 1.73 -22.12
N LEU A 389 8.47 1.92 -21.01
CA LEU A 389 9.01 2.41 -19.73
C LEU A 389 10.13 1.49 -19.23
N ASN A 390 9.85 0.18 -19.10
CA ASN A 390 10.82 -0.80 -18.62
C ASN A 390 12.08 -0.84 -19.50
N HIS A 391 11.92 -0.73 -20.83
CA HIS A 391 13.07 -0.69 -21.74
C HIS A 391 13.89 0.60 -21.58
N GLY A 392 13.22 1.75 -21.41
CA GLY A 392 13.86 3.02 -21.10
C GLY A 392 14.63 2.98 -19.78
N GLU A 393 14.03 2.42 -18.72
CA GLU A 393 14.68 2.26 -17.42
C GLU A 393 15.90 1.35 -17.50
N ALA A 394 15.82 0.25 -18.24
CA ALA A 394 16.96 -0.65 -18.45
C ALA A 394 18.11 0.05 -19.19
N LEU A 395 17.81 0.82 -20.26
CA LEU A 395 18.81 1.62 -20.97
C LEU A 395 19.45 2.65 -20.03
N ARG A 396 18.65 3.36 -19.23
CA ARG A 396 19.12 4.37 -18.26
C ARG A 396 20.01 3.73 -17.19
N ALA A 397 19.59 2.62 -16.61
CA ALA A 397 20.34 1.89 -15.59
C ALA A 397 21.67 1.35 -16.12
N ALA A 398 21.74 0.97 -17.41
CA ALA A 398 22.97 0.55 -18.08
C ALA A 398 23.82 1.72 -18.61
N GLY A 399 23.34 2.97 -18.52
CA GLY A 399 24.04 4.15 -19.04
C GLY A 399 24.09 4.21 -20.58
N LEU A 400 23.13 3.57 -21.24
CA LEU A 400 23.02 3.49 -22.70
C LEU A 400 22.13 4.62 -23.25
N PRO A 401 22.39 5.11 -24.48
CA PRO A 401 21.59 6.17 -25.09
C PRO A 401 20.18 5.71 -25.46
N GLY A 402 19.31 6.65 -25.80
CA GLY A 402 17.95 6.38 -26.31
C GLY A 402 16.89 6.14 -25.23
N TRP A 403 17.27 6.10 -23.94
CA TRP A 403 16.33 5.93 -22.84
C TRP A 403 15.27 7.05 -22.77
N GLN A 404 15.66 8.31 -22.99
CA GLN A 404 14.71 9.45 -22.99
C GLN A 404 13.65 9.31 -24.09
N ALA A 405 14.05 8.87 -25.29
CA ALA A 405 13.11 8.64 -26.38
C ALA A 405 12.11 7.52 -26.05
N GLN A 406 12.52 6.49 -25.31
CA GLN A 406 11.62 5.45 -24.81
C GLN A 406 10.66 5.99 -23.74
N MET A 407 11.14 6.84 -22.84
CA MET A 407 10.29 7.51 -21.83
C MET A 407 9.20 8.36 -22.49
N ILE A 408 9.54 9.13 -23.53
CA ILE A 408 8.56 9.94 -24.29
C ILE A 408 7.51 9.04 -24.95
N LYS A 409 7.92 7.94 -25.60
CA LYS A 409 6.97 6.98 -26.18
C LYS A 409 6.06 6.36 -25.13
N ALA A 410 6.61 5.98 -23.97
CA ALA A 410 5.84 5.46 -22.84
C ALA A 410 4.81 6.49 -22.35
N ARG A 411 5.20 7.75 -22.18
CA ARG A 411 4.30 8.86 -21.81
C ARG A 411 3.11 8.95 -22.74
N ASP A 412 3.38 9.03 -24.05
CA ASP A 412 2.33 9.23 -25.05
C ASP A 412 1.37 8.03 -25.07
N GLN A 413 1.93 6.83 -24.88
CA GLN A 413 1.16 5.59 -24.80
C GLN A 413 0.26 5.53 -23.55
N PHE A 414 0.76 5.97 -22.39
CA PHE A 414 -0.06 6.08 -21.18
C PHE A 414 -1.13 7.17 -21.30
N ARG A 415 -0.84 8.31 -21.94
CA ARG A 415 -1.88 9.33 -22.21
C ARG A 415 -3.00 8.78 -23.09
N LEU A 416 -2.69 7.95 -24.08
CA LEU A 416 -3.70 7.26 -24.89
C LEU A 416 -4.53 6.29 -24.04
N ALA A 417 -3.89 5.53 -23.14
CA ALA A 417 -4.59 4.62 -22.24
C ALA A 417 -5.54 5.37 -21.29
N ALA A 418 -5.08 6.48 -20.68
CA ALA A 418 -5.89 7.29 -19.77
C ALA A 418 -7.08 7.95 -20.48
N LYS A 419 -6.91 8.33 -21.76
CA LYS A 419 -8.00 8.83 -22.59
C LYS A 419 -9.02 7.73 -22.92
N ALA A 420 -8.56 6.50 -23.14
CA ALA A 420 -9.42 5.38 -23.48
C ALA A 420 -10.27 4.90 -22.29
N ASP A 421 -9.70 4.88 -21.09
CA ASP A 421 -10.40 4.58 -19.85
C ASP A 421 -9.83 5.43 -18.70
N PRO A 422 -10.46 6.58 -18.39
CA PRO A 422 -10.04 7.43 -17.28
C PRO A 422 -10.14 6.74 -15.92
N GLY A 423 -10.95 5.67 -15.80
CA GLY A 423 -11.15 4.88 -14.59
C GLY A 423 -10.13 3.76 -14.40
N TYR A 424 -9.14 3.59 -15.28
CA TYR A 424 -8.13 2.53 -15.19
C TYR A 424 -6.83 3.01 -14.48
N PRO A 425 -6.60 2.66 -13.20
CA PRO A 425 -5.59 3.31 -12.37
C PRO A 425 -4.13 3.03 -12.76
N ALA A 426 -3.85 1.86 -13.33
CA ALA A 426 -2.48 1.42 -13.62
C ALA A 426 -1.72 2.38 -14.55
N THR A 427 -2.45 3.03 -15.45
CA THR A 427 -1.90 4.01 -16.39
C THR A 427 -1.35 5.24 -15.69
N TYR A 428 -2.00 5.71 -14.63
CA TYR A 428 -1.57 6.90 -13.90
C TYR A 428 -0.26 6.64 -13.13
N ARG A 429 -0.06 5.41 -12.62
CA ARG A 429 1.26 5.00 -12.11
C ARG A 429 2.32 5.07 -13.20
N GLY A 430 1.99 4.56 -14.40
CA GLY A 430 2.90 4.60 -15.55
C GLY A 430 3.34 6.02 -15.88
N LEU A 431 2.41 6.97 -15.93
CA LEU A 431 2.71 8.40 -16.09
C LEU A 431 3.63 8.92 -14.98
N GLY A 432 3.29 8.68 -13.71
CA GLY A 432 4.13 9.09 -12.58
C GLY A 432 5.57 8.59 -12.70
N GLN A 433 5.75 7.31 -13.06
CA GLN A 433 7.08 6.71 -13.20
C GLN A 433 7.89 7.27 -14.35
N VAL A 434 7.26 7.59 -15.48
CA VAL A 434 7.94 8.26 -16.59
C VAL A 434 8.54 9.59 -16.12
N TYR A 435 7.77 10.39 -15.39
CA TYR A 435 8.23 11.72 -14.95
C TYR A 435 9.28 11.68 -13.84
N LEU A 436 9.40 10.60 -13.05
CA LEU A 436 10.54 10.43 -12.12
C LEU A 436 11.88 10.26 -12.84
N ASN A 437 11.85 9.75 -14.07
CA ASN A 437 13.04 9.52 -14.87
C ASN A 437 13.39 10.71 -15.79
N LEU A 438 12.39 11.48 -16.22
CA LEU A 438 12.59 12.59 -17.14
C LEU A 438 13.34 13.78 -16.47
N PRO A 439 14.14 14.54 -17.24
CA PRO A 439 14.90 15.70 -16.73
C PRO A 439 14.01 16.81 -16.14
N ASP A 440 14.61 17.71 -15.35
CA ASP A 440 13.91 18.81 -14.64
C ASP A 440 13.26 19.88 -15.54
N GLY A 441 13.51 19.85 -16.85
CA GLY A 441 12.91 20.80 -17.81
C GLY A 441 11.49 20.42 -18.28
N GLU A 442 10.97 19.25 -17.91
CA GLU A 442 9.64 18.80 -18.32
C GLU A 442 8.55 19.32 -17.37
N ALA A 443 7.37 19.68 -17.92
CA ALA A 443 6.21 20.02 -17.10
C ALA A 443 5.74 18.78 -16.33
N LEU A 444 5.69 18.88 -14.99
CA LEU A 444 5.51 17.72 -14.10
C LEU A 444 4.04 17.40 -13.79
N ASP A 445 3.08 18.20 -14.28
CA ASP A 445 1.66 18.11 -13.92
C ASP A 445 1.08 16.71 -14.14
N ASP A 446 1.39 16.08 -15.28
CA ASP A 446 0.96 14.72 -15.60
C ASP A 446 1.53 13.68 -14.62
N GLY A 447 2.80 13.85 -14.22
CA GLY A 447 3.46 12.93 -13.31
C GLY A 447 2.90 13.05 -11.89
N ILE A 448 2.68 14.29 -11.43
CA ILE A 448 2.06 14.61 -10.14
C ILE A 448 0.64 14.06 -10.11
N THR A 449 -0.19 14.42 -11.10
CA THR A 449 -1.57 13.92 -11.24
C THR A 449 -1.60 12.39 -11.35
N GLY A 450 -0.61 11.82 -12.04
CA GLY A 450 -0.43 10.38 -12.19
C GLY A 450 -0.26 9.66 -10.85
N PHE A 451 0.71 10.08 -10.02
CA PHE A 451 0.87 9.45 -8.70
C PHE A 451 -0.26 9.79 -7.74
N ASP A 452 -0.79 11.02 -7.76
CA ASP A 452 -1.91 11.42 -6.91
C ASP A 452 -3.12 10.51 -7.16
N THR A 453 -3.51 10.36 -8.44
CA THR A 453 -4.59 9.46 -8.87
C THR A 453 -4.28 8.00 -8.52
N ALA A 454 -3.10 7.49 -8.89
CA ALA A 454 -2.73 6.10 -8.64
C ALA A 454 -2.70 5.75 -7.15
N SER A 455 -2.35 6.71 -6.29
CA SER A 455 -2.25 6.52 -4.85
C SER A 455 -3.60 6.33 -4.16
N ILE A 456 -4.69 6.82 -4.75
CA ILE A 456 -6.06 6.57 -4.30
C ILE A 456 -6.37 5.07 -4.39
N PHE A 457 -6.00 4.45 -5.52
CA PHE A 457 -6.27 3.04 -5.81
C PHE A 457 -5.27 2.08 -5.20
N GLN A 458 -4.00 2.47 -5.11
CA GLN A 458 -2.97 1.68 -4.45
C GLN A 458 -2.20 2.56 -3.49
N ARG A 459 -2.62 2.54 -2.22
CA ARG A 459 -2.01 3.27 -1.11
C ARG A 459 -0.67 2.64 -0.70
N SER A 460 0.34 2.71 -1.56
CA SER A 460 1.68 2.18 -1.30
C SER A 460 2.70 3.29 -1.05
N PRO A 461 3.71 3.04 -0.19
CA PRO A 461 4.76 4.01 0.08
C PRO A 461 5.46 4.58 -1.16
N ASP A 462 5.66 3.77 -2.20
CA ASP A 462 6.41 4.19 -3.38
C ASP A 462 5.63 5.16 -4.26
N MET A 463 4.29 5.04 -4.31
CA MET A 463 3.45 6.02 -5.00
C MET A 463 3.54 7.37 -4.32
N PHE A 464 3.40 7.39 -2.99
CA PHE A 464 3.49 8.60 -2.20
C PHE A 464 4.90 9.22 -2.25
N ARG A 465 5.97 8.40 -2.23
CA ARG A 465 7.34 8.89 -2.42
C ARG A 465 7.54 9.48 -3.81
N GLY A 466 6.99 8.82 -4.84
CA GLY A 466 7.02 9.33 -6.21
C GLY A 466 6.34 10.70 -6.31
N LEU A 467 5.13 10.82 -5.77
CA LEU A 467 4.41 12.08 -5.67
C LEU A 467 5.21 13.15 -4.93
N ALA A 468 5.75 12.83 -3.76
CA ALA A 468 6.57 13.77 -2.99
C ALA A 468 7.81 14.24 -3.76
N THR A 469 8.47 13.33 -4.48
CA THR A 469 9.65 13.64 -5.29
C THR A 469 9.30 14.61 -6.42
N LEU A 470 8.19 14.38 -7.13
CA LEU A 470 7.75 15.26 -8.21
C LEU A 470 7.27 16.62 -7.67
N ALA A 471 6.54 16.63 -6.55
CA ALA A 471 6.11 17.86 -5.89
C ALA A 471 7.30 18.72 -5.42
N LEU A 472 8.35 18.10 -4.86
CA LEU A 472 9.59 18.82 -4.49
C LEU A 472 10.29 19.43 -5.70
N ARG A 473 10.34 18.70 -6.84
CA ARG A 473 10.89 19.24 -8.10
C ARG A 473 10.05 20.40 -8.64
N ALA A 474 8.73 20.33 -8.49
CA ALA A 474 7.81 21.43 -8.80
C ALA A 474 7.81 22.57 -7.77
N ARG A 475 8.60 22.44 -6.69
CA ARG A 475 8.66 23.37 -5.54
C ARG A 475 7.34 23.50 -4.78
N ASP A 476 6.45 22.51 -4.88
CA ASP A 476 5.24 22.39 -4.06
C ASP A 476 5.55 21.61 -2.77
N THR A 477 6.04 22.34 -1.76
CA THR A 477 6.35 21.74 -0.45
C THR A 477 5.11 21.27 0.31
N GLY A 478 3.92 21.82 0.02
CA GLY A 478 2.68 21.45 0.68
C GLY A 478 2.21 20.07 0.23
N GLN A 479 2.18 19.84 -1.10
CA GLN A 479 1.87 18.53 -1.66
C GLN A 479 2.95 17.50 -1.32
N ALA A 480 4.24 17.89 -1.34
CA ALA A 480 5.32 17.00 -0.92
C ALA A 480 5.16 16.54 0.53
N LEU A 481 4.82 17.47 1.43
CA LEU A 481 4.57 17.17 2.84
C LEU A 481 3.36 16.23 3.02
N ALA A 482 2.25 16.50 2.33
CA ALA A 482 1.07 15.64 2.37
C ALA A 482 1.38 14.21 1.88
N ALA A 483 2.12 14.09 0.78
CA ALA A 483 2.54 12.81 0.24
C ALA A 483 3.52 12.08 1.18
N LEU A 484 4.51 12.76 1.76
CA LEU A 484 5.45 12.16 2.72
C LEU A 484 4.77 11.65 3.99
N ARG A 485 3.75 12.35 4.51
CA ARG A 485 2.95 11.85 5.63
C ARG A 485 2.39 10.45 5.32
N HIS A 486 1.81 10.27 4.14
CA HIS A 486 1.33 8.96 3.71
C HIS A 486 2.48 7.96 3.47
N ALA A 487 3.54 8.35 2.77
CA ALA A 487 4.68 7.48 2.50
C ALA A 487 5.26 6.89 3.79
N VAL A 488 5.43 7.72 4.82
CA VAL A 488 5.96 7.34 6.13
C VAL A 488 4.94 6.47 6.90
N THR A 489 3.66 6.86 6.93
CA THR A 489 2.62 6.10 7.66
C THR A 489 2.42 4.68 7.10
N PHE A 490 2.49 4.50 5.78
CA PHE A 490 2.40 3.18 5.15
C PHE A 490 3.73 2.39 5.15
N THR A 491 4.81 2.96 5.70
CA THR A 491 6.15 2.34 5.73
C THR A 491 6.50 1.79 7.11
N LYS A 492 7.13 0.60 7.15
CA LYS A 492 7.72 0.04 8.38
C LYS A 492 8.87 0.93 8.91
N PRO A 493 8.96 1.22 10.22
CA PRO A 493 9.90 2.20 10.77
C PRO A 493 11.38 2.02 10.41
N SER A 494 11.88 0.79 10.24
CA SER A 494 13.29 0.50 9.93
C SER A 494 13.67 0.67 8.46
N ARG A 495 12.70 0.94 7.57
CA ARG A 495 12.94 1.20 6.15
C ARG A 495 12.66 2.67 5.84
N TYR A 496 13.45 3.22 4.91
CA TYR A 496 13.28 4.58 4.38
C TYR A 496 13.31 5.66 5.47
N SER A 497 14.29 5.58 6.37
CA SER A 497 14.50 6.60 7.41
C SER A 497 14.75 8.00 6.84
N GLU A 498 15.22 8.08 5.60
CA GLU A 498 15.36 9.35 4.85
C GLU A 498 14.00 10.01 4.57
N ASP A 499 12.96 9.24 4.22
CA ASP A 499 11.62 9.80 3.99
C ASP A 499 11.05 10.34 5.31
N ALA A 500 11.30 9.65 6.43
CA ALA A 500 10.90 10.09 7.76
C ALA A 500 11.68 11.32 8.24
N LEU A 501 12.99 11.36 7.96
CA LEU A 501 13.84 12.52 8.21
C LEU A 501 13.35 13.74 7.42
N LEU A 502 13.09 13.58 6.13
CA LEU A 502 12.59 14.66 5.27
C LEU A 502 11.18 15.09 5.69
N LEU A 503 10.29 14.16 6.07
CA LEU A 503 8.98 14.49 6.64
C LEU A 503 9.13 15.35 7.89
N ASP A 504 9.91 14.91 8.88
CA ASP A 504 10.10 15.67 10.13
C ASP A 504 10.75 17.04 9.87
N ASN A 505 11.69 17.12 8.91
CA ASN A 505 12.27 18.39 8.47
C ASN A 505 11.19 19.33 7.91
N LEU A 506 10.37 18.86 6.96
CA LEU A 506 9.34 19.69 6.32
C LEU A 506 8.24 20.08 7.30
N GLU A 507 7.88 19.23 8.24
CA GLU A 507 6.92 19.55 9.29
C GLU A 507 7.45 20.63 10.24
N LEU A 508 8.69 20.51 10.70
CA LEU A 508 9.34 21.53 11.52
C LEU A 508 9.45 22.87 10.79
N LEU A 509 9.77 22.85 9.50
CA LEU A 509 9.76 24.06 8.68
C LEU A 509 8.36 24.62 8.47
N ASN A 510 7.36 23.77 8.26
CA ASN A 510 5.98 24.19 8.13
C ASN A 510 5.51 24.87 9.40
N ASP A 511 5.77 24.25 10.57
CA ASP A 511 5.47 24.83 11.88
C ASP A 511 6.18 26.18 12.08
N ALA A 512 7.48 26.27 11.76
CA ALA A 512 8.24 27.52 11.89
C ALA A 512 7.77 28.64 10.94
N ARG A 513 7.13 28.28 9.82
CA ARG A 513 6.56 29.22 8.83
C ARG A 513 5.08 29.56 9.10
N GLU A 514 4.31 28.62 9.65
CA GLU A 514 2.88 28.76 9.92
C GLU A 514 2.57 29.40 11.28
N SER A 515 1.66 30.38 11.24
CA SER A 515 0.88 30.92 12.37
C SER A 515 1.67 31.57 13.52
N ALA A 516 1.34 32.82 13.84
CA ALA A 516 1.89 33.62 14.92
C ALA A 516 2.13 32.77 16.20
N PRO A 517 3.37 32.35 16.47
CA PRO A 517 3.65 31.57 17.64
C PRO A 517 3.43 32.42 18.89
N SER A 518 3.07 31.79 19.99
CA SER A 518 2.98 32.46 21.28
C SER A 518 4.39 32.53 21.88
N PRO A 519 4.88 33.72 22.30
CA PRO A 519 6.11 33.82 23.08
C PRO A 519 6.02 32.99 24.37
N THR A 520 7.12 32.34 24.72
CA THR A 520 7.31 31.68 26.02
C THR A 520 8.47 32.33 26.77
N ALA A 521 8.69 31.94 28.04
CA ALA A 521 9.80 32.46 28.83
C ALA A 521 11.19 32.17 28.21
N ASP A 522 11.27 31.14 27.38
CA ASP A 522 12.49 30.56 26.82
C ASP A 522 12.49 30.47 25.28
N GLY A 523 11.45 30.99 24.60
CA GLY A 523 11.34 30.94 23.14
C GLY A 523 9.92 31.11 22.61
N LEU A 524 9.44 30.11 21.84
CA LEU A 524 8.15 30.16 21.11
C LEU A 524 7.36 28.84 21.24
N ALA A 525 6.03 28.93 21.25
CA ALA A 525 5.12 27.80 21.20
C ALA A 525 4.16 27.90 20.01
N TYR A 526 4.02 26.81 19.25
CA TYR A 526 3.20 26.71 18.06
C TYR A 526 1.90 25.95 18.33
N LYS A 527 0.84 26.21 17.53
CA LYS A 527 -0.47 25.55 17.68
C LYS A 527 -0.42 24.03 17.50
N SER A 528 0.53 23.53 16.72
CA SER A 528 0.79 22.11 16.52
C SER A 528 1.34 21.41 17.77
N GLY A 529 1.73 22.17 18.81
CA GLY A 529 2.43 21.67 19.99
C GLY A 529 3.95 21.68 19.84
N THR A 530 4.46 22.06 18.66
CA THR A 530 5.89 22.30 18.44
C THR A 530 6.37 23.45 19.35
N ARG A 531 7.60 23.37 19.85
CA ARG A 531 8.20 24.38 20.72
C ARG A 531 9.60 24.73 20.24
N TYR A 532 9.92 26.01 20.24
CA TYR A 532 11.27 26.52 20.06
C TYR A 532 11.81 27.02 21.38
N VAL A 533 13.02 26.62 21.73
CA VAL A 533 13.79 27.14 22.88
C VAL A 533 15.07 27.75 22.34
N GLY A 534 15.30 29.03 22.59
CA GLY A 534 16.48 29.73 22.06
C GLY A 534 16.23 31.21 21.82
N GLN A 535 17.16 31.81 21.09
CA GLN A 535 17.10 33.23 20.76
C GLN A 535 16.01 33.49 19.71
N VAL A 536 15.26 34.58 19.92
CA VAL A 536 14.11 34.94 19.10
C VAL A 536 14.29 36.39 18.65
N ASN A 537 14.06 36.63 17.36
CA ASN A 537 13.93 37.96 16.80
C ASN A 537 12.50 38.16 16.28
N GLY A 538 11.75 39.05 16.92
CA GLY A 538 10.31 39.17 16.68
C GLY A 538 9.54 37.93 17.14
N LEU A 539 8.87 37.24 16.22
CA LEU A 539 8.17 35.96 16.47
C LEU A 539 8.80 34.81 15.67
N LYS A 540 10.12 34.86 15.47
CA LYS A 540 10.87 33.89 14.68
C LYS A 540 12.11 33.40 15.42
N PRO A 541 12.44 32.10 15.34
CA PRO A 541 13.75 31.57 15.71
C PRO A 541 14.89 32.36 15.05
N ASP A 542 15.85 32.85 15.85
CA ASP A 542 17.01 33.61 15.34
C ASP A 542 18.20 33.47 16.30
N GLY A 543 19.29 32.86 15.84
CA GLY A 543 20.41 32.46 16.69
C GLY A 543 20.38 30.97 17.05
N ALA A 544 21.17 30.57 18.05
CA ALA A 544 21.21 29.22 18.57
C ALA A 544 19.89 28.85 19.28
N GLY A 545 19.38 27.65 18.98
CA GLY A 545 18.21 27.12 19.67
C GLY A 545 17.83 25.71 19.22
N LYS A 546 16.66 25.28 19.67
CA LYS A 546 16.13 23.94 19.45
C LYS A 546 14.63 24.00 19.19
N LEU A 547 14.20 23.51 18.03
CA LEU A 547 12.80 23.39 17.62
C LEU A 547 12.37 21.92 17.73
N VAL A 548 11.39 21.61 18.59
CA VAL A 548 10.98 20.24 18.96
C VAL A 548 9.50 20.03 18.64
N ARG A 549 9.17 18.99 17.86
CA ARG A 549 7.78 18.58 17.59
C ARG A 549 7.19 17.74 18.72
N ILE A 550 5.88 17.62 18.72
CA ILE A 550 5.15 16.75 19.64
C ILE A 550 5.55 15.26 19.52
N ASN A 551 6.04 14.80 18.35
CA ASN A 551 6.51 13.42 18.19
C ASN A 551 7.92 13.18 18.75
N GLY A 552 8.60 14.22 19.25
CA GLY A 552 9.97 14.16 19.77
C GLY A 552 11.07 14.41 18.74
N SER A 553 10.74 14.51 17.44
CA SER A 553 11.71 14.97 16.43
C SER A 553 12.10 16.42 16.69
N TYR A 554 13.33 16.79 16.32
CA TYR A 554 13.83 18.14 16.56
C TYR A 554 14.89 18.59 15.55
N ILE A 555 15.01 19.91 15.41
CA ILE A 555 16.18 20.58 14.82
C ILE A 555 16.85 21.41 15.92
N GLU A 556 18.15 21.22 16.11
CA GLU A 556 18.98 21.96 17.05
C GLU A 556 20.16 22.58 16.32
N GLY A 557 20.36 23.88 16.44
CA GLY A 557 21.38 24.57 15.64
C GLY A 557 21.22 26.08 15.61
N THR A 558 21.81 26.69 14.58
CA THR A 558 21.72 28.13 14.34
C THR A 558 20.58 28.43 13.38
N PHE A 559 19.72 29.37 13.75
CA PHE A 559 18.57 29.82 12.98
C PHE A 559 18.77 31.26 12.50
N ARG A 560 18.13 31.60 11.38
CA ARG A 560 17.97 32.97 10.91
C ARG A 560 16.62 33.13 10.27
N ASP A 561 15.87 34.15 10.68
CA ASP A 561 14.53 34.42 10.15
C ASP A 561 13.58 33.20 10.20
N GLY A 562 13.73 32.35 11.23
CA GLY A 562 12.94 31.14 11.43
C GLY A 562 13.42 29.90 10.68
N LEU A 563 14.46 30.00 9.85
CA LEU A 563 15.03 28.87 9.12
C LEU A 563 16.33 28.39 9.78
N PRO A 564 16.54 27.07 9.94
CA PRO A 564 17.84 26.56 10.34
C PRO A 564 18.86 26.80 9.22
N LEU A 565 20.10 27.12 9.61
CA LEU A 565 21.24 27.33 8.72
C LEU A 565 22.27 26.21 8.85
N THR A 566 22.55 25.80 10.09
CA THR A 566 23.46 24.69 10.44
C THR A 566 22.97 24.04 11.71
N GLY A 567 23.20 22.74 11.87
CA GLY A 567 22.85 22.03 13.08
C GLY A 567 22.54 20.56 12.86
N LYS A 568 21.76 20.00 13.79
CA LYS A 568 21.36 18.61 13.85
C LYS A 568 19.85 18.46 13.74
N LEU A 569 19.38 17.65 12.80
CA LEU A 569 18.01 17.18 12.69
C LEU A 569 17.93 15.73 13.16
N VAL A 570 16.99 15.42 14.06
CA VAL A 570 16.71 14.06 14.53
C VAL A 570 15.25 13.72 14.29
N SER A 571 15.01 12.66 13.53
CA SER A 571 13.67 12.13 13.28
C SER A 571 13.19 11.25 14.43
N ALA A 572 11.88 11.22 14.66
CA ALA A 572 11.26 10.30 15.61
C ALA A 572 11.44 8.82 15.22
N ARG A 573 11.81 8.52 13.97
CA ARG A 573 12.17 7.17 13.49
C ARG A 573 13.67 6.86 13.57
N GLY A 574 14.46 7.73 14.22
CA GLY A 574 15.87 7.48 14.54
C GLY A 574 16.88 7.80 13.43
N GLY A 575 16.43 8.33 12.29
CA GLY A 575 17.35 8.95 11.33
C GLY A 575 17.87 10.28 11.85
N GLU A 576 19.16 10.55 11.65
CA GLU A 576 19.78 11.80 12.06
C GLU A 576 20.54 12.43 10.89
N TYR A 577 20.53 13.76 10.83
CA TYR A 577 21.35 14.57 9.94
C TYR A 577 22.08 15.64 10.75
N GLU A 578 23.36 15.87 10.45
CA GLU A 578 24.15 16.95 11.04
C GLU A 578 24.93 17.67 9.93
N GLY A 579 24.73 18.97 9.76
CA GLY A 579 25.35 19.72 8.68
C GLY A 579 24.66 21.05 8.38
N GLN A 580 24.71 21.42 7.11
CA GLN A 580 24.11 22.65 6.57
C GLN A 580 22.61 22.47 6.26
N PHE A 581 21.89 23.56 6.14
CA PHE A 581 20.48 23.54 5.72
C PHE A 581 20.28 24.51 4.55
N ASP A 582 19.81 23.98 3.42
CA ASP A 582 19.48 24.74 2.23
C ASP A 582 18.00 25.16 2.29
N ALA A 583 17.75 26.45 2.46
CA ALA A 583 16.39 26.99 2.67
C ALA A 583 15.61 26.31 3.83
N GLY A 584 16.35 25.84 4.83
CA GLY A 584 15.84 25.13 6.00
C GLY A 584 15.74 23.61 5.86
N ILE A 585 16.01 23.05 4.68
CA ILE A 585 15.98 21.61 4.42
C ILE A 585 17.42 21.06 4.51
N ALA A 586 17.62 19.88 5.10
CA ALA A 586 18.91 19.21 5.17
C ALA A 586 19.58 19.13 3.77
N GLY A 587 20.72 19.82 3.63
CA GLY A 587 21.36 20.08 2.35
C GLY A 587 22.80 20.60 2.51
N GLY A 588 23.59 20.63 1.44
CA GLY A 588 25.01 21.01 1.51
C GLY A 588 25.89 19.94 2.15
N GLU A 589 27.02 20.32 2.73
CA GLU A 589 27.92 19.35 3.39
C GLU A 589 27.36 18.90 4.74
N GLY A 590 27.34 17.59 4.99
CA GLY A 590 26.86 17.03 6.25
C GLY A 590 27.07 15.53 6.40
N ALA A 591 26.51 14.99 7.49
CA ALA A 591 26.55 13.57 7.81
C ALA A 591 25.15 13.04 8.14
N LEU A 592 24.86 11.84 7.68
CA LEU A 592 23.63 11.10 8.01
C LEU A 592 23.99 9.89 8.88
N ARG A 593 23.18 9.65 9.92
CA ARG A 593 23.19 8.40 10.69
C ARG A 593 21.84 7.72 10.53
N TYR A 594 21.88 6.43 10.27
CA TYR A 594 20.69 5.64 9.99
C TYR A 594 20.32 4.79 11.21
N PRO A 595 19.02 4.52 11.45
CA PRO A 595 18.58 3.72 12.58
C PRO A 595 19.03 2.26 12.43
N LYS A 596 19.08 1.54 13.55
CA LYS A 596 19.42 0.11 13.56
C LYS A 596 18.49 -0.67 12.62
N GLY A 597 19.09 -1.50 11.75
CA GLY A 597 18.35 -2.31 10.77
C GLY A 597 18.10 -1.61 9.42
N ALA A 598 18.52 -0.35 9.27
CA ALA A 598 18.57 0.31 7.97
C ALA A 598 19.64 -0.32 7.05
N PRO A 599 19.54 -0.15 5.71
CA PRO A 599 20.51 -0.69 4.76
C PRO A 599 21.92 -0.10 4.88
N ALA A 600 22.04 1.11 5.41
CA ALA A 600 23.31 1.79 5.67
C ALA A 600 23.44 2.12 7.17
N THR A 601 24.66 2.35 7.62
CA THR A 601 24.98 2.76 8.99
C THR A 601 25.21 4.27 9.07
N SER A 602 25.98 4.81 8.12
CA SER A 602 26.32 6.24 8.10
C SER A 602 26.71 6.72 6.71
N TYR A 603 26.54 8.02 6.48
CA TYR A 603 27.03 8.73 5.31
C TYR A 603 27.69 10.06 5.73
N ALA A 604 28.71 10.51 5.01
CA ALA A 604 29.30 11.84 5.15
C ALA A 604 29.68 12.41 3.77
N GLY A 605 29.31 13.66 3.50
CA GLY A 605 29.57 14.35 2.23
C GLY A 605 28.40 15.27 1.85
N GLY A 606 28.19 15.45 0.55
CA GLY A 606 27.09 16.27 0.05
C GLY A 606 25.71 15.65 0.34
N VAL A 607 24.77 16.49 0.74
CA VAL A 607 23.38 16.10 1.01
C VAL A 607 22.47 17.02 0.22
N ALA A 608 21.38 16.46 -0.31
CA ALA A 608 20.31 17.22 -0.93
C ALA A 608 18.96 16.58 -0.54
N LEU A 609 18.02 17.38 -0.04
CA LEU A 609 16.70 16.93 0.41
C LEU A 609 16.79 15.76 1.41
N GLY A 610 17.75 15.83 2.33
CA GLY A 610 17.98 14.80 3.34
C GLY A 610 18.55 13.47 2.82
N LYS A 611 19.05 13.42 1.57
CA LYS A 611 19.65 12.23 0.95
C LYS A 611 21.09 12.47 0.50
N PRO A 612 21.95 11.43 0.45
CA PRO A 612 23.28 11.53 -0.16
C PRO A 612 23.25 12.10 -1.59
N SER A 613 24.14 13.05 -1.87
CA SER A 613 24.25 13.74 -3.16
C SER A 613 25.68 14.26 -3.37
N GLY A 614 26.13 14.41 -4.62
CA GLY A 614 27.50 14.87 -4.88
C GLY A 614 28.53 13.88 -4.36
N HIS A 615 29.71 14.33 -3.91
CA HIS A 615 30.75 13.42 -3.43
C HIS A 615 30.58 13.08 -1.95
N GLY A 616 30.83 11.83 -1.56
CA GLY A 616 30.80 11.43 -0.15
C GLY A 616 31.26 10.01 0.12
N VAL A 617 31.08 9.59 1.37
CA VAL A 617 31.44 8.27 1.89
C VAL A 617 30.23 7.63 2.55
N LEU A 618 29.79 6.47 2.06
CA LEU A 618 28.73 5.65 2.64
C LEU A 618 29.34 4.41 3.29
N ILE A 619 28.87 4.07 4.50
CA ILE A 619 29.24 2.86 5.21
C ILE A 619 27.98 2.05 5.46
N ASP A 620 28.00 0.79 5.04
CA ASP A 620 26.95 -0.18 5.27
C ASP A 620 27.52 -1.52 5.76
N ALA A 621 26.66 -2.54 5.87
CA ALA A 621 27.07 -3.87 6.32
C ALA A 621 27.94 -4.62 5.29
N THR A 622 27.90 -4.21 4.02
CA THR A 622 28.65 -4.83 2.92
C THR A 622 30.03 -4.22 2.72
N GLY A 623 30.21 -2.94 3.08
CA GLY A 623 31.49 -2.25 2.96
C GLY A 623 31.40 -0.73 3.05
N ARG A 624 32.46 -0.08 2.55
CA ARG A 624 32.60 1.37 2.45
C ARG A 624 32.63 1.77 0.99
N TYR A 625 31.74 2.65 0.56
CA TYR A 625 31.78 3.30 -0.74
C TYR A 625 32.25 4.75 -0.59
N GLU A 626 33.13 5.20 -1.48
CA GLU A 626 33.58 6.59 -1.59
C GLU A 626 33.53 7.03 -3.05
N GLY A 627 32.79 8.09 -3.35
CA GLY A 627 32.59 8.57 -4.72
C GLY A 627 31.38 9.48 -4.86
N GLY A 628 30.88 9.59 -6.08
CA GLY A 628 29.69 10.39 -6.38
C GLY A 628 28.37 9.72 -5.98
N PHE A 629 27.35 10.55 -5.74
CA PHE A 629 26.00 10.16 -5.37
C PHE A 629 24.98 11.01 -6.14
N VAL A 630 23.87 10.39 -6.52
CA VAL A 630 22.68 11.09 -6.99
C VAL A 630 21.45 10.43 -6.40
N ASN A 631 20.54 11.23 -5.83
CA ASN A 631 19.31 10.75 -5.20
C ASN A 631 19.51 9.61 -4.17
N GLY A 632 20.58 9.68 -3.38
CA GLY A 632 20.92 8.67 -2.38
C GLY A 632 21.70 7.47 -2.89
N GLU A 633 21.96 7.37 -4.20
CA GLU A 633 22.61 6.20 -4.80
C GLU A 633 24.01 6.51 -5.34
N PRO A 634 24.99 5.59 -5.18
CA PRO A 634 26.29 5.67 -5.85
C PRO A 634 26.19 5.95 -7.36
N HIS A 635 26.92 6.94 -7.84
CA HIS A 635 26.88 7.39 -9.23
C HIS A 635 28.19 8.07 -9.65
N GLY A 636 28.62 7.88 -10.90
CA GLY A 636 29.88 8.42 -11.42
C GLY A 636 31.08 7.58 -10.98
N GLU A 637 32.26 8.18 -10.92
CA GLU A 637 33.47 7.49 -10.48
C GLU A 637 33.47 7.28 -8.96
N GLY A 638 33.89 6.10 -8.51
CA GLY A 638 33.97 5.78 -7.08
C GLY A 638 34.73 4.49 -6.77
N GLY A 639 35.04 4.30 -5.48
CA GLY A 639 35.70 3.12 -4.94
C GLY A 639 34.86 2.44 -3.86
N PHE A 640 34.69 1.12 -3.97
CA PHE A 640 34.06 0.30 -2.94
C PHE A 640 35.09 -0.61 -2.27
N THR A 641 35.17 -0.53 -0.94
CA THR A 641 36.00 -1.36 -0.08
C THR A 641 35.10 -2.35 0.65
N PRO A 642 35.07 -3.64 0.26
CA PRO A 642 34.23 -4.64 0.90
C PRO A 642 34.60 -4.88 2.37
N ALA A 643 33.61 -5.15 3.21
CA ALA A 643 33.80 -5.41 4.63
C ALA A 643 34.59 -6.70 4.90
N ALA A 644 34.43 -7.74 4.05
CA ALA A 644 35.10 -9.02 4.25
C ALA A 644 36.55 -9.05 3.73
N LYS A 645 36.88 -8.18 2.77
CA LYS A 645 38.22 -8.06 2.16
C LYS A 645 38.47 -6.60 1.79
N PRO A 646 39.34 -5.86 2.51
CA PRO A 646 39.50 -4.42 2.34
C PRO A 646 40.34 -4.04 1.11
N VAL A 647 40.14 -4.71 -0.03
CA VAL A 647 40.70 -4.32 -1.32
C VAL A 647 39.67 -3.46 -2.04
N THR A 648 40.06 -2.24 -2.39
CA THR A 648 39.13 -1.29 -3.01
C THR A 648 38.96 -1.57 -4.50
N VAL A 649 37.72 -1.80 -4.94
CA VAL A 649 37.32 -1.89 -6.34
C VAL A 649 36.93 -0.50 -6.82
N ARG A 650 37.65 0.03 -7.82
CA ARG A 650 37.42 1.37 -8.38
C ARG A 650 36.87 1.29 -9.78
N GLY A 651 35.89 2.14 -10.08
CA GLY A 651 35.35 2.31 -11.41
C GLY A 651 34.07 3.12 -11.42
N LYS A 652 33.31 2.97 -12.50
CA LYS A 652 32.09 3.73 -12.76
C LYS A 652 30.87 3.08 -12.11
N TRP A 653 30.01 3.93 -11.55
CA TRP A 653 28.76 3.60 -10.90
C TRP A 653 27.59 4.30 -11.59
N LEU A 654 26.46 3.61 -11.69
CA LEU A 654 25.21 4.12 -12.26
C LEU A 654 24.05 3.69 -11.35
N TYR A 655 23.50 4.63 -10.58
CA TYR A 655 22.29 4.41 -9.78
C TYR A 655 22.42 3.18 -8.88
N GLY A 656 23.51 3.17 -8.09
CA GLY A 656 23.85 2.10 -7.16
C GLY A 656 24.41 0.82 -7.80
N ARG A 657 24.61 0.78 -9.12
CA ARG A 657 25.17 -0.38 -9.84
C ARG A 657 26.59 -0.10 -10.30
N TYR A 658 27.46 -1.07 -10.16
CA TYR A 658 28.82 -1.01 -10.67
C TYR A 658 28.85 -1.42 -12.14
N VAL A 659 29.57 -0.67 -12.96
CA VAL A 659 29.84 -1.01 -14.37
C VAL A 659 31.09 -1.87 -14.42
N TRP A 660 30.90 -3.18 -14.55
CA TRP A 660 31.99 -4.14 -14.59
C TRP A 660 32.76 -4.04 -15.91
N PRO A 661 34.10 -4.13 -15.88
CA PRO A 661 34.91 -4.24 -17.09
C PRO A 661 34.41 -5.36 -18.00
N ALA A 662 34.50 -5.14 -19.31
CA ALA A 662 34.00 -6.12 -20.27
C ALA A 662 34.75 -7.46 -20.12
N ALA A 663 33.99 -8.55 -20.02
CA ALA A 663 34.51 -9.91 -19.99
C ALA A 663 33.88 -10.69 -21.14
N ASN A 664 34.70 -11.35 -21.97
CA ASN A 664 34.26 -12.05 -23.18
C ASN A 664 33.40 -11.17 -24.12
N GLY A 665 33.75 -9.88 -24.25
CA GLY A 665 33.05 -8.93 -25.12
C GLY A 665 31.74 -8.36 -24.56
N GLU A 666 31.40 -8.67 -23.31
CA GLU A 666 30.17 -8.23 -22.65
C GLU A 666 30.44 -7.39 -21.40
N VAL A 667 29.73 -6.27 -21.26
CA VAL A 667 29.69 -5.49 -20.01
C VAL A 667 28.56 -6.01 -19.13
N PHE A 668 28.79 -6.04 -17.81
CA PHE A 668 27.77 -6.27 -16.80
C PHE A 668 27.60 -5.02 -15.94
N VAL A 669 26.37 -4.56 -15.75
CA VAL A 669 26.02 -3.44 -14.86
C VAL A 669 25.14 -3.99 -13.75
N GLY A 670 25.69 -4.11 -12.55
CA GLY A 670 25.02 -4.82 -11.45
C GLY A 670 25.66 -4.59 -10.09
N ALA A 671 25.23 -5.36 -9.09
CA ALA A 671 25.71 -5.19 -7.73
C ALA A 671 27.13 -5.74 -7.52
N ILE A 672 27.77 -5.26 -6.47
CA ILE A 672 29.00 -5.80 -5.89
C ILE A 672 28.64 -6.52 -4.59
N ASP A 673 29.20 -7.71 -4.36
CA ASP A 673 29.02 -8.41 -3.08
C ASP A 673 30.06 -8.01 -2.03
N ALA A 674 29.90 -8.54 -0.81
CA ALA A 674 30.80 -8.29 0.32
C ALA A 674 32.25 -8.83 0.11
N SER A 675 32.51 -9.55 -0.99
CA SER A 675 33.85 -10.01 -1.39
C SER A 675 34.47 -9.20 -2.53
N GLY A 676 33.74 -8.22 -3.06
CA GLY A 676 34.17 -7.38 -4.17
C GLY A 676 33.96 -8.02 -5.55
N GLN A 677 33.00 -8.95 -5.70
CA GLN A 677 32.71 -9.67 -6.94
C GLN A 677 31.34 -9.28 -7.54
N PRO A 678 31.12 -9.48 -8.86
CA PRO A 678 29.83 -9.22 -9.49
C PRO A 678 28.78 -10.18 -8.94
N SER A 679 27.65 -9.64 -8.48
CA SER A 679 26.61 -10.45 -7.84
C SER A 679 25.21 -10.03 -8.22
N GLY A 680 24.29 -11.00 -8.18
CA GLY A 680 22.87 -10.81 -8.36
C GLY A 680 22.49 -10.44 -9.78
N GLU A 681 21.30 -9.85 -9.89
CA GLU A 681 20.71 -9.40 -11.14
C GLU A 681 21.27 -8.05 -11.58
N GLY A 682 21.40 -7.89 -12.88
CA GLY A 682 21.82 -6.65 -13.52
C GLY A 682 21.54 -6.68 -15.01
N TYR A 683 22.22 -5.81 -15.74
CA TYR A 683 22.07 -5.66 -17.17
C TYR A 683 23.37 -5.99 -17.88
N CYS A 684 23.26 -6.64 -19.02
CA CYS A 684 24.40 -6.96 -19.85
C CYS A 684 24.17 -6.49 -21.28
N TYR A 685 25.26 -6.08 -21.93
CA TYR A 685 25.24 -5.66 -23.33
C TYR A 685 26.61 -5.89 -23.98
N VAL A 686 26.59 -5.96 -25.31
CA VAL A 686 27.81 -6.14 -26.13
C VAL A 686 28.65 -4.87 -26.06
N ALA A 687 29.87 -4.99 -25.56
CA ALA A 687 30.75 -3.86 -25.28
C ALA A 687 31.14 -3.07 -26.55
N ALA A 688 31.37 -3.78 -27.66
CA ALA A 688 31.83 -3.17 -28.92
C ALA A 688 30.77 -2.27 -29.59
N THR A 689 29.49 -2.58 -29.40
CA THR A 689 28.38 -1.97 -30.12
C THR A 689 27.37 -1.28 -29.22
N ASN A 690 27.50 -1.41 -27.89
CA ASN A 690 26.52 -0.93 -26.92
C ASN A 690 25.09 -1.44 -27.21
N SER A 691 24.99 -2.68 -27.71
CA SER A 691 23.74 -3.28 -28.20
C SER A 691 23.43 -4.60 -27.49
N GLY A 692 22.22 -5.13 -27.73
CA GLY A 692 21.81 -6.43 -27.17
C GLY A 692 21.58 -6.38 -25.66
N LEU A 693 21.13 -5.22 -25.15
CA LEU A 693 20.79 -5.05 -23.73
C LEU A 693 19.80 -6.13 -23.29
N ARG A 694 20.16 -6.85 -22.23
CA ARG A 694 19.30 -7.84 -21.59
C ARG A 694 19.54 -7.89 -20.08
N GLU A 695 18.54 -8.33 -19.35
CA GLU A 695 18.70 -8.76 -17.97
C GLU A 695 19.67 -9.96 -17.93
N CYS A 696 20.53 -10.00 -16.91
CA CYS A 696 21.49 -11.09 -16.69
C CYS A 696 21.84 -11.20 -15.21
N ARG A 697 22.47 -12.31 -14.81
CA ARG A 697 22.83 -12.60 -13.43
C ARG A 697 24.28 -13.06 -13.30
N ARG A 698 24.96 -12.65 -12.23
CA ARG A 698 26.34 -13.06 -11.90
C ARG A 698 26.44 -13.49 -10.42
N GLY A 699 27.42 -14.32 -10.07
CA GLY A 699 27.80 -14.56 -8.67
C GLY A 699 27.01 -15.59 -7.84
N ASP A 700 26.09 -16.37 -8.43
CA ASP A 700 25.46 -17.50 -7.71
C ASP A 700 26.32 -18.77 -7.79
N GLU A 701 27.31 -18.89 -6.91
CA GLU A 701 27.98 -20.16 -6.57
C GLU A 701 27.61 -20.62 -5.15
N ARG A 702 26.31 -20.70 -4.88
CA ARG A 702 25.75 -21.53 -3.79
C ARG A 702 24.55 -22.35 -4.28
N SER A 703 24.75 -23.16 -5.32
CA SER A 703 23.91 -24.35 -5.62
C SER A 703 24.49 -25.25 -6.73
N LYS A 704 25.82 -25.43 -6.79
CA LYS A 704 26.43 -26.56 -7.51
C LYS A 704 27.07 -27.56 -6.53
N VAL A 705 26.29 -28.00 -5.55
CA VAL A 705 26.49 -29.30 -4.86
C VAL A 705 25.11 -29.88 -4.54
N ALA A 706 24.53 -30.56 -5.51
CA ALA A 706 23.80 -31.80 -5.32
C ALA A 706 23.78 -32.47 -6.69
N LYS A 707 24.56 -33.54 -6.80
CA LYS A 707 24.33 -34.57 -7.80
C LYS A 707 22.90 -35.08 -7.65
N SER A 708 22.43 -35.71 -8.71
CA SER A 708 21.34 -36.68 -8.67
C SER A 708 21.26 -37.42 -7.33
N ASP A 709 20.07 -37.57 -6.80
CA ASP A 709 19.39 -38.87 -6.69
C ASP A 709 17.99 -38.63 -6.10
N ASP A 710 17.00 -39.21 -6.80
CA ASP A 710 15.62 -39.54 -6.47
C ASP A 710 14.60 -38.48 -5.99
#